data_AF-A0A413ZYX7-F1
#
_entry.id   AF-A0A413ZYX7-F1
#
_cell.length_a   1.000
_cell.length_b   1.000
_cell.length_c   1.000
_cell.angle_alpha   90.00
_cell.angle_beta   90.00
_cell.angle_gamma   90.00
#
_symmetry.space_group_name_H-M   'P 1'
#
loop_
_entity.id
_entity.type
_entity.pdbx_description
1 polymer ?
#
loop_
_entity_poly.entity_id
_entity_poly.type
_entity_poly.pdbx_seq_one_letter_code
_entity_poly.pdbx_strand_id
1 'polypeptide(L)'
;MISVFTKIIDLIFLNTRYYIPILLFMLAVMGTYKCYKVYKLPKYILYSMICICVDVFVTYVLYNVIKSRIILFVMAIILVGIILYAIWHYISISHTLRRVINFSDEERFDANFVEAWNLTYDLNTSVMTKKQLDKYNRYRIFLRAKLGCFHANEQELQIYENGDRCQKAFYHFIRFIQYLAMGEVQKAYDNIKEAEALSNGDIDKVLRSQILINRGVAYVQLGMYQDADDAFIRAISYCQKHNIKNSYLWNVLYRDYIFNKTRLNPDISMEEMDEILEQYKEYINCENIVEYINLFNTRLELLRQMKADRKKLNDVVHSVFDYVQNSNIPKLNRCVFEATTARIIWASALNPTYILEALSRDVDLLSKLPMPVRYDSYKNIELLFKDLHGNIVERYTSLKDRAVEYMQNEAERDLEGYRRSLPAEAVYQRYFCFYELAGIQKRNKQNYKWSVVEEYLKNASALYHENGLLIDEIMTKLALVDEASDVINCDEHLQFTRKDEMFRTLDEVEAMLPKLEQHPVINEIALRISFYSVALNDYLRCKNYYELYRKSSDQVSIDHYAPWVHEYHMDVIFCVRILYIVDSINKIIDHIDDFDLSPLAREWFEGFGKIGGAVIHLVIGLLIGFDNAVPLKECLLLDEANRIVDNFEWMNFPEFGLEIDVQNTDVIFFHPGQHPLENEKVKKCIFETVIELDKFSVEQQSALQEVCKIITENMVSESPTIDELKAAFNSVMLPKTII
;
A
#
# COMPACT_ATOMS: atom_id res chain seq x y z
N MET A 1 -40.25 -34.75 57.98
CA MET A 1 -39.01 -34.69 57.17
C MET A 1 -37.78 -34.35 57.99
N ILE A 2 -37.75 -33.25 58.74
CA ILE A 2 -36.58 -32.84 59.57
C ILE A 2 -36.15 -33.94 60.57
N SER A 3 -37.10 -34.60 61.23
CA SER A 3 -36.85 -35.71 62.18
C SER A 3 -36.29 -37.00 61.54
N VAL A 4 -36.56 -37.23 60.25
CA VAL A 4 -36.05 -38.39 59.51
C VAL A 4 -34.64 -38.09 59.02
N PHE A 5 -34.40 -36.84 58.61
CA PHE A 5 -33.09 -36.36 58.19
C PHE A 5 -32.07 -36.38 59.34
N THR A 6 -32.48 -35.97 60.55
CA THR A 6 -31.61 -36.07 61.75
C THR A 6 -31.30 -37.52 62.13
N LYS A 7 -32.28 -38.44 62.07
CA LYS A 7 -32.04 -39.87 62.35
C LYS A 7 -31.10 -40.54 61.35
N ILE A 8 -31.16 -40.19 60.07
CA ILE A 8 -30.24 -40.70 59.04
C ILE A 8 -28.82 -40.17 59.28
N ILE A 9 -28.68 -38.90 59.67
CA ILE A 9 -27.40 -38.28 60.02
C ILE A 9 -26.79 -38.94 61.27
N ASP A 10 -27.60 -39.21 62.30
CA ASP A 10 -27.13 -39.89 63.52
C ASP A 10 -26.68 -41.34 63.26
N LEU A 11 -27.35 -42.04 62.33
CA LEU A 11 -27.03 -43.43 61.97
C LEU A 11 -25.74 -43.55 61.13
N ILE A 12 -25.48 -42.57 60.26
CA ILE A 12 -24.30 -42.57 59.37
C ILE A 12 -23.04 -42.09 60.11
N PHE A 13 -23.17 -41.18 61.09
CA PHE A 13 -22.02 -40.50 61.72
C PHE A 13 -21.75 -40.89 63.19
N LEU A 14 -22.41 -41.92 63.73
CA LEU A 14 -22.07 -42.59 65.00
C LEU A 14 -21.76 -41.62 66.16
N ASN A 15 -22.59 -40.60 66.35
CA ASN A 15 -22.50 -39.67 67.48
C ASN A 15 -21.19 -38.84 67.56
N THR A 16 -20.51 -38.62 66.43
CA THR A 16 -19.31 -37.78 66.37
C THR A 16 -19.67 -36.30 66.17
N ARG A 17 -19.05 -35.38 66.95
CA ARG A 17 -19.24 -33.91 66.87
C ARG A 17 -18.87 -33.27 65.51
N TYR A 18 -18.49 -34.07 64.50
CA TYR A 18 -17.96 -33.62 63.21
C TYR A 18 -19.02 -33.57 62.08
N TYR A 19 -20.27 -34.00 62.31
CA TYR A 19 -21.30 -34.02 61.26
C TYR A 19 -21.71 -32.61 60.77
N ILE A 20 -21.82 -31.62 61.67
CA ILE A 20 -22.17 -30.23 61.31
C ILE A 20 -21.08 -29.60 60.41
N PRO A 21 -19.78 -29.67 60.76
CA PRO A 21 -18.69 -29.22 59.89
C PRO A 21 -18.68 -29.88 58.50
N ILE A 22 -18.91 -31.19 58.41
CA ILE A 22 -18.96 -31.92 57.13
C ILE A 22 -20.11 -31.41 56.25
N LEU A 23 -21.27 -31.18 56.86
CA LEU A 23 -22.45 -30.69 56.13
C LEU A 23 -22.25 -29.24 55.65
N LEU A 24 -21.63 -28.39 56.48
CA LEU A 24 -21.24 -27.02 56.10
C LEU A 24 -20.19 -27.01 54.99
N PHE A 25 -19.20 -27.90 55.03
CA PHE A 25 -18.21 -28.06 53.97
C PHE A 25 -18.86 -28.47 52.64
N MET A 26 -19.72 -29.49 52.67
CA MET A 26 -20.48 -29.93 51.49
C MET A 26 -21.33 -28.78 50.91
N LEU A 27 -22.00 -28.00 51.75
CA LEU A 27 -22.75 -26.81 51.33
C LEU A 27 -21.85 -25.71 50.75
N ALA A 28 -20.67 -25.49 51.31
CA ALA A 28 -19.70 -24.52 50.80
C ALA A 28 -19.13 -24.93 49.43
N VAL A 29 -18.82 -26.22 49.24
CA VAL A 29 -18.35 -26.77 47.95
C VAL A 29 -19.47 -26.74 46.89
N MET A 30 -20.70 -27.12 47.26
CA MET A 30 -21.85 -27.00 46.36
C MET A 30 -22.16 -25.53 46.02
N GLY A 31 -22.03 -24.62 47.00
CA GLY A 31 -22.20 -23.18 46.82
C GLY A 31 -21.15 -22.59 45.89
N THR A 32 -19.88 -22.94 46.06
CA THR A 32 -18.78 -22.50 45.16
C THR A 32 -18.95 -23.05 43.76
N TYR A 33 -19.37 -24.31 43.58
CA TYR A 33 -19.69 -24.86 42.27
C TYR A 33 -20.87 -24.15 41.60
N LYS A 34 -21.92 -23.81 42.37
CA LYS A 34 -23.05 -23.02 41.88
C LYS A 34 -22.61 -21.62 41.48
N CYS A 35 -21.79 -20.94 42.29
CA CYS A 35 -21.19 -19.64 41.95
C CYS A 35 -20.34 -19.72 40.68
N TYR A 36 -19.52 -20.77 40.53
CA TYR A 36 -18.77 -21.02 39.31
C TYR A 36 -19.67 -21.10 38.07
N LYS A 37 -20.78 -21.85 38.15
CA LYS A 37 -21.72 -22.02 37.03
C LYS A 37 -22.49 -20.73 36.71
N VAL A 38 -22.90 -19.99 37.74
CA VAL A 38 -23.67 -18.74 37.60
C VAL A 38 -22.80 -17.59 37.08
N TYR A 39 -21.62 -17.40 37.66
CA TYR A 39 -20.71 -16.30 37.32
C TYR A 39 -19.71 -16.65 36.22
N LYS A 40 -19.74 -17.89 35.69
CA LYS A 40 -18.82 -18.41 34.68
C LYS A 40 -17.35 -18.13 35.05
N LEU A 41 -16.98 -18.48 36.28
CA LEU A 41 -15.61 -18.27 36.77
C LEU A 41 -14.63 -19.20 36.04
N PRO A 42 -13.36 -18.82 35.88
CA PRO A 42 -12.32 -19.71 35.35
C PRO A 42 -12.15 -20.97 36.19
N LYS A 43 -11.73 -22.07 35.56
CA LYS A 43 -11.50 -23.35 36.26
C LYS A 43 -10.50 -23.22 37.42
N TYR A 44 -9.42 -22.44 37.24
CA TYR A 44 -8.43 -22.26 38.32
C TYR A 44 -9.01 -21.53 39.54
N ILE A 45 -9.92 -20.57 39.36
CA ILE A 45 -10.62 -19.91 40.48
C ILE A 45 -11.53 -20.90 41.20
N LEU A 46 -12.24 -21.76 40.46
CA LEU A 46 -13.02 -22.84 41.06
C LEU A 46 -12.14 -23.79 41.86
N TYR A 47 -11.02 -24.26 41.29
CA TYR A 47 -10.09 -25.14 41.99
C TYR A 47 -9.50 -24.47 43.23
N SER A 48 -9.05 -23.22 43.14
CA SER A 48 -8.57 -22.45 44.28
C SER A 48 -9.64 -22.29 45.36
N MET A 49 -10.90 -22.00 44.99
CA MET A 49 -12.02 -21.91 45.95
C MET A 49 -12.32 -23.25 46.63
N ILE A 50 -12.31 -24.35 45.88
CA ILE A 50 -12.50 -25.70 46.46
C ILE A 50 -11.33 -26.03 47.40
N CYS A 51 -10.09 -25.77 47.00
CA CYS A 51 -8.91 -25.98 47.84
C CYS A 51 -8.96 -25.13 49.12
N ILE A 52 -9.40 -23.87 49.03
CA ILE A 52 -9.64 -23.01 50.21
C ILE A 52 -10.69 -23.66 51.14
N CYS A 53 -11.81 -24.14 50.61
CA CYS A 53 -12.83 -24.82 51.41
C CYS A 53 -12.28 -26.10 52.08
N VAL A 54 -11.47 -26.89 51.36
CA VAL A 54 -10.84 -28.11 51.87
C VAL A 54 -9.84 -27.77 52.96
N ASP A 55 -8.96 -26.79 52.73
CA ASP A 55 -7.96 -26.37 53.71
C ASP A 55 -8.62 -25.87 54.99
N VAL A 56 -9.64 -25.01 54.89
CA VAL A 56 -10.38 -24.51 56.06
C VAL A 56 -11.02 -25.66 56.84
N PHE A 57 -11.62 -26.63 56.14
CA PHE A 57 -12.22 -27.81 56.76
C PHE A 57 -11.18 -28.71 57.45
N VAL A 58 -10.10 -29.05 56.75
CA VAL A 58 -9.01 -29.89 57.28
C VAL A 58 -8.32 -29.20 58.47
N THR A 59 -8.09 -27.89 58.40
CA THR A 59 -7.54 -27.09 59.50
C THR A 59 -8.44 -27.15 60.72
N TYR A 60 -9.75 -26.98 60.53
CA TYR A 60 -10.73 -27.05 61.62
C TYR A 60 -10.75 -28.44 62.29
N VAL A 61 -10.73 -29.51 61.50
CA VAL A 61 -10.71 -30.88 62.02
C VAL A 61 -9.40 -31.16 62.77
N LEU A 62 -8.25 -30.87 62.16
CA LEU A 62 -6.93 -31.12 62.76
C LEU A 62 -6.70 -30.28 64.02
N TYR A 63 -7.15 -29.03 64.05
CA TYR A 63 -7.03 -28.19 65.24
C TYR A 63 -7.85 -28.73 66.41
N ASN A 64 -9.07 -29.22 66.15
CA ASN A 64 -9.91 -29.80 67.19
C ASN A 64 -9.39 -31.15 67.72
N VAL A 65 -8.66 -31.92 66.89
CA VAL A 65 -8.08 -33.21 67.28
C VAL A 65 -6.73 -33.05 67.98
N ILE A 66 -5.82 -32.25 67.43
CA ILE A 66 -4.41 -32.22 67.84
C ILE A 66 -4.11 -30.99 68.74
N LYS A 67 -4.95 -29.95 68.70
CA LYS A 67 -4.77 -28.67 69.43
C LYS A 67 -3.39 -28.01 69.23
N SER A 68 -2.74 -28.27 68.10
CA SER A 68 -1.42 -27.71 67.78
C SER A 68 -1.54 -26.39 67.03
N ARG A 69 -0.87 -25.34 67.55
CA ARG A 69 -0.74 -24.05 66.87
C ARG A 69 0.14 -24.14 65.62
N ILE A 70 1.05 -25.11 65.55
CA ILE A 70 1.94 -25.31 64.40
C ILE A 70 1.14 -25.76 63.18
N ILE A 71 0.15 -26.63 63.35
CA ILE A 71 -0.70 -27.10 62.25
C ILE A 71 -1.56 -25.97 61.68
N LEU A 72 -2.12 -25.13 62.56
CA LEU A 72 -2.83 -23.90 62.14
C LEU A 72 -1.94 -22.98 61.29
N PHE A 73 -0.68 -22.82 61.70
CA PHE A 73 0.29 -22.00 60.97
C PHE A 73 0.64 -22.59 59.60
N VAL A 74 0.89 -23.90 59.50
CA VAL A 74 1.17 -24.58 58.22
C VAL A 74 -0.02 -24.48 57.26
N MET A 75 -1.24 -24.72 57.74
CA MET A 75 -2.43 -24.62 56.90
C MET A 75 -2.71 -23.18 56.46
N ALA A 76 -2.44 -22.19 57.31
CA ALA A 76 -2.53 -20.78 56.93
C ALA A 76 -1.53 -20.43 55.81
N ILE A 77 -0.31 -21.01 55.82
CA ILE A 77 0.66 -20.84 54.73
C ILE A 77 0.14 -21.45 53.43
N ILE A 78 -0.44 -22.66 53.47
CA ILE A 78 -1.00 -23.31 52.27
C ILE A 78 -2.15 -22.48 51.69
N LEU A 79 -3.05 -21.99 52.54
CA LEU A 79 -4.16 -21.12 52.16
C LEU A 79 -3.66 -19.85 51.46
N VAL A 80 -2.64 -19.19 52.03
CA VAL A 80 -2.00 -18.02 51.42
C VAL A 80 -1.38 -18.38 50.07
N GLY A 81 -0.72 -19.54 49.97
CA GLY A 81 -0.14 -20.03 48.70
C GLY A 81 -1.19 -20.21 47.59
N ILE A 82 -2.35 -20.78 47.90
CA ILE A 82 -3.45 -20.98 46.94
C ILE A 82 -4.01 -19.63 46.45
N ILE A 83 -4.17 -18.66 47.36
CA ILE A 83 -4.64 -17.31 47.01
C ILE A 83 -3.61 -16.59 46.13
N LEU A 84 -2.33 -16.65 46.50
CA LEU A 84 -1.25 -16.05 45.72
C LEU A 84 -1.15 -16.67 44.32
N TYR A 85 -1.31 -17.98 44.18
CA TYR A 85 -1.36 -18.67 42.89
C TYR A 85 -2.50 -18.16 42.00
N ALA A 86 -3.70 -18.01 42.55
CA ALA A 86 -4.86 -17.51 41.80
C ALA A 86 -4.67 -16.04 41.35
N ILE A 87 -4.12 -15.20 42.22
CA ILE A 87 -3.80 -13.80 41.92
C ILE A 87 -2.70 -13.73 40.85
N TRP A 88 -1.63 -14.51 41.00
CA TRP A 88 -0.53 -14.55 40.04
C TRP A 88 -1.01 -14.96 38.65
N HIS A 89 -1.82 -16.01 38.53
CA HIS A 89 -2.39 -16.42 37.25
C HIS A 89 -3.26 -15.33 36.61
N TYR A 90 -4.12 -14.67 37.40
CA TYR A 90 -4.95 -13.58 36.92
C TYR A 90 -4.11 -12.40 36.38
N ILE A 91 -3.07 -12.02 37.14
CA ILE A 91 -2.17 -10.93 36.79
C ILE A 91 -1.36 -11.30 35.55
N SER A 92 -0.84 -12.54 35.46
CA SER A 92 -0.06 -13.03 34.33
C SER A 92 -0.84 -12.92 33.01
N ILE A 93 -2.07 -13.44 32.95
CA ILE A 93 -2.92 -13.34 31.75
C ILE A 93 -3.21 -11.87 31.40
N SER A 94 -3.52 -11.05 32.41
CA SER A 94 -3.80 -9.63 32.21
C SER A 94 -2.59 -8.87 31.71
N HIS A 95 -1.40 -9.24 32.17
CA HIS A 95 -0.11 -8.69 31.74
C HIS A 95 0.19 -9.08 30.29
N THR A 96 0.01 -10.35 29.91
CA THR A 96 0.18 -10.80 28.52
C THR A 96 -0.80 -10.09 27.58
N LEU A 97 -2.07 -9.97 27.94
CA LEU A 97 -3.05 -9.20 27.16
C LEU A 97 -2.67 -7.71 27.05
N ARG A 98 -1.99 -7.14 28.04
CA ARG A 98 -1.45 -5.78 27.95
C ARG A 98 -0.27 -5.71 26.99
N ARG A 99 0.61 -6.72 26.99
CA ARG A 99 1.69 -6.83 26.00
C ARG A 99 1.16 -6.95 24.57
N VAL A 100 0.12 -7.75 24.36
CA VAL A 100 -0.57 -7.84 23.05
C VAL A 100 -1.00 -6.45 22.58
N ILE A 101 -1.68 -5.68 23.44
CA ILE A 101 -2.09 -4.30 23.11
C ILE A 101 -0.89 -3.44 22.77
N ASN A 102 0.13 -3.49 23.62
CA ASN A 102 1.34 -2.69 23.44
C ASN A 102 2.05 -2.99 22.11
N PHE A 103 2.12 -4.26 21.69
CA PHE A 103 2.68 -4.61 20.37
C PHE A 103 1.72 -4.31 19.21
N SER A 104 0.44 -4.12 19.49
CA SER A 104 -0.56 -3.71 18.49
C SER A 104 -0.69 -2.18 18.39
N ASP A 105 0.08 -1.43 19.18
CA ASP A 105 0.00 0.02 19.29
C ASP A 105 0.92 0.67 18.25
N GLU A 106 0.32 1.20 17.19
CA GLU A 106 1.02 1.78 16.03
C GLU A 106 1.81 3.06 16.37
N GLU A 107 1.61 3.66 17.56
CA GLU A 107 2.42 4.79 18.05
C GLU A 107 3.82 4.37 18.51
N ARG A 108 4.09 3.08 18.60
CA ARG A 108 5.37 2.58 19.11
C ARG A 108 6.31 2.18 17.99
N PHE A 109 7.57 2.58 18.11
CA PHE A 109 8.63 2.11 17.22
C PHE A 109 8.79 0.58 17.20
N ASP A 110 8.38 -0.11 18.26
CA ASP A 110 8.43 -1.57 18.38
C ASP A 110 7.06 -2.25 18.19
N ALA A 111 6.09 -1.58 17.55
CA ALA A 111 4.84 -2.17 17.12
C ALA A 111 5.12 -3.40 16.23
N ASN A 112 4.48 -4.53 16.53
CA ASN A 112 4.66 -5.78 15.82
C ASN A 112 3.41 -6.67 15.96
N PHE A 113 2.56 -6.65 14.92
CA PHE A 113 1.32 -7.43 14.91
C PHE A 113 1.54 -8.95 14.90
N VAL A 114 2.66 -9.42 14.35
CA VAL A 114 3.01 -10.85 14.35
C VAL A 114 3.39 -11.30 15.75
N GLU A 115 4.19 -10.52 16.47
CA GLU A 115 4.51 -10.79 17.87
C GLU A 115 3.26 -10.69 18.76
N ALA A 116 2.41 -9.69 18.53
CA ALA A 116 1.12 -9.58 19.21
C ALA A 116 0.26 -10.83 18.98
N TRP A 117 0.22 -11.35 17.75
CA TRP A 117 -0.50 -12.58 17.41
C TRP A 117 0.07 -13.80 18.13
N ASN A 118 1.39 -14.00 18.10
CA ASN A 118 2.05 -15.12 18.77
C ASN A 118 1.74 -15.13 20.29
N LEU A 119 1.78 -13.96 20.93
CA LEU A 119 1.39 -13.81 22.33
C LEU A 119 -0.09 -14.16 22.59
N THR A 120 -0.98 -13.93 21.62
CA THR A 120 -2.38 -14.40 21.72
C THR A 120 -2.52 -15.91 21.52
N TYR A 121 -1.71 -16.50 20.67
CA TYR A 121 -1.75 -17.94 20.39
C TYR A 121 -1.39 -18.78 21.63
N ASP A 122 -0.43 -18.30 22.42
CA ASP A 122 0.04 -18.99 23.64
C ASP A 122 -0.96 -18.92 24.82
N LEU A 123 -2.03 -18.13 24.69
CA LEU A 123 -3.01 -17.95 25.77
C LEU A 123 -4.10 -19.03 25.76
N ASN A 124 -4.23 -19.73 26.89
CA ASN A 124 -5.32 -20.69 27.08
C ASN A 124 -6.64 -19.99 27.50
N THR A 125 -7.64 -20.02 26.63
CA THR A 125 -8.95 -19.38 26.85
C THR A 125 -9.76 -20.00 27.98
N SER A 126 -9.55 -21.29 28.29
CA SER A 126 -10.33 -22.02 29.32
C SER A 126 -10.06 -21.55 30.76
N VAL A 127 -8.97 -20.79 30.96
CA VAL A 127 -8.57 -20.24 32.25
C VAL A 127 -8.78 -18.73 32.35
N MET A 128 -9.45 -18.10 31.37
CA MET A 128 -9.72 -16.66 31.39
C MET A 128 -11.02 -16.32 32.10
N THR A 129 -11.06 -15.18 32.79
CA THR A 129 -12.32 -14.58 33.25
C THR A 129 -13.13 -14.06 32.06
N LYS A 130 -14.45 -13.87 32.22
CA LYS A 130 -15.30 -13.31 31.15
C LYS A 130 -14.73 -12.01 30.55
N LYS A 131 -14.22 -11.10 31.40
CA LYS A 131 -13.64 -9.82 30.97
C LYS A 131 -12.33 -10.02 30.18
N GLN A 132 -11.48 -10.94 30.61
CA GLN A 132 -10.24 -11.27 29.89
C GLN A 132 -10.54 -11.95 28.56
N LEU A 133 -11.51 -12.87 28.53
CA LEU A 133 -11.92 -13.59 27.32
C LEU A 133 -12.52 -12.64 26.28
N ASP A 134 -13.39 -11.72 26.70
CA ASP A 134 -13.96 -10.72 25.80
C ASP A 134 -12.88 -9.78 25.22
N LYS A 135 -11.91 -9.39 26.05
CA LYS A 135 -10.75 -8.62 25.61
C LYS A 135 -9.89 -9.42 24.62
N TYR A 136 -9.57 -10.67 24.96
CA TYR A 136 -8.81 -11.59 24.12
C TYR A 136 -9.45 -11.75 22.73
N ASN A 137 -10.74 -12.09 22.69
CA ASN A 137 -11.46 -12.31 21.44
C ASN A 137 -11.49 -11.03 20.57
N ARG A 138 -11.74 -9.86 21.16
CA ARG A 138 -11.71 -8.57 20.43
C ARG A 138 -10.36 -8.30 19.79
N TYR A 139 -9.27 -8.40 20.55
CA TYR A 139 -7.93 -8.15 20.02
C TYR A 139 -7.51 -9.22 19.00
N ARG A 140 -7.91 -10.48 19.18
CA ARG A 140 -7.63 -11.54 18.21
C ARG A 140 -8.30 -11.28 16.86
N ILE A 141 -9.58 -10.90 16.86
CA ILE A 141 -10.32 -10.51 15.64
C ILE A 141 -9.68 -9.29 14.98
N PHE A 142 -9.32 -8.29 15.78
CA PHE A 142 -8.64 -7.08 15.30
C PHE A 142 -7.27 -7.40 14.67
N LEU A 143 -6.46 -8.24 15.33
CA LEU A 143 -5.16 -8.64 14.83
C LEU A 143 -5.25 -9.41 13.50
N ARG A 144 -6.22 -10.33 13.36
CA ARG A 144 -6.47 -10.99 12.07
C ARG A 144 -6.77 -10.00 10.97
N ALA A 145 -7.59 -9.00 11.25
CA ALA A 145 -7.88 -7.95 10.28
C ALA A 145 -6.61 -7.17 9.90
N LYS A 146 -5.79 -6.80 10.89
CA LYS A 146 -4.51 -6.10 10.66
C LYS A 146 -3.43 -6.95 9.97
N LEU A 147 -3.54 -8.27 10.05
CA LEU A 147 -2.64 -9.21 9.37
C LEU A 147 -3.16 -9.64 7.99
N GLY A 148 -4.39 -9.24 7.60
CA GLY A 148 -5.00 -9.55 6.30
C GLY A 148 -5.74 -10.89 6.25
N CYS A 149 -5.92 -11.58 7.39
CA CYS A 149 -6.52 -12.92 7.45
C CYS A 149 -8.06 -12.87 7.57
N PHE A 150 -8.74 -12.32 6.57
CA PHE A 150 -10.18 -12.07 6.63
C PHE A 150 -11.04 -13.33 6.54
N HIS A 151 -10.61 -14.36 5.79
CA HIS A 151 -11.37 -15.60 5.68
C HIS A 151 -11.56 -16.28 7.05
N ALA A 152 -10.48 -16.40 7.84
CA ALA A 152 -10.55 -16.94 9.19
C ALA A 152 -11.26 -15.99 10.17
N ASN A 153 -11.17 -14.68 9.93
CA ASN A 153 -11.85 -13.70 10.78
C ASN A 153 -13.37 -13.81 10.68
N GLU A 154 -13.88 -14.05 9.47
CA GLU A 154 -15.30 -14.20 9.17
C GLU A 154 -15.97 -15.30 10.00
N GLN A 155 -15.29 -16.43 10.15
CA GLN A 155 -15.80 -17.58 10.92
C GLN A 155 -15.93 -17.25 12.42
N GLU A 156 -15.05 -16.40 12.96
CA GLU A 156 -15.09 -16.01 14.38
C GLU A 156 -16.02 -14.82 14.65
N LEU A 157 -16.19 -13.94 13.67
CA LEU A 157 -17.07 -12.77 13.78
C LEU A 157 -18.53 -13.15 14.02
N GLN A 158 -19.00 -14.30 13.52
CA GLN A 158 -20.36 -14.81 13.77
C GLN A 158 -20.72 -14.92 15.26
N ILE A 159 -19.72 -15.10 16.14
CA ILE A 159 -19.93 -15.14 17.60
C ILE A 159 -20.44 -13.79 18.13
N TYR A 160 -20.01 -12.69 17.50
CA TYR A 160 -20.35 -11.32 17.91
C TYR A 160 -21.66 -10.82 17.31
N GLU A 161 -22.15 -11.43 16.23
CA GLU A 161 -23.41 -11.07 15.57
C GLU A 161 -24.61 -11.15 16.54
N ASN A 162 -24.61 -12.13 17.43
CA ASN A 162 -25.63 -12.33 18.45
C ASN A 162 -25.21 -11.83 19.85
N GLY A 163 -24.14 -11.03 19.91
CA GLY A 163 -23.58 -10.48 21.14
C GLY A 163 -24.42 -9.37 21.77
N ASP A 164 -23.90 -8.79 22.85
CA ASP A 164 -24.47 -7.55 23.39
C ASP A 164 -24.30 -6.37 22.42
N ARG A 165 -24.91 -5.22 22.75
CA ARG A 165 -24.88 -4.03 21.89
C ARG A 165 -23.45 -3.58 21.53
N CYS A 166 -22.52 -3.65 22.48
CA CYS A 166 -21.13 -3.26 22.25
C CYS A 166 -20.42 -4.25 21.34
N GLN A 167 -20.67 -5.55 21.53
CA GLN A 167 -20.14 -6.61 20.68
C GLN A 167 -20.68 -6.50 19.25
N LYS A 168 -21.97 -6.18 19.07
CA LYS A 168 -22.56 -5.93 17.75
C LYS A 168 -21.98 -4.70 17.05
N ALA A 169 -21.77 -3.59 17.79
CA ALA A 169 -21.11 -2.41 17.23
C ALA A 169 -19.69 -2.74 16.74
N PHE A 170 -18.93 -3.50 17.52
CA PHE A 170 -17.59 -3.98 17.12
C PHE A 170 -17.64 -4.93 15.93
N TYR A 171 -18.61 -5.85 15.88
CA TYR A 171 -18.83 -6.74 14.74
C TYR A 171 -19.01 -5.95 13.43
N HIS A 172 -19.93 -4.99 13.41
CA HIS A 172 -20.17 -4.17 12.23
C HIS A 172 -18.96 -3.28 11.87
N PHE A 173 -18.23 -2.79 12.86
CA PHE A 173 -16.99 -2.05 12.62
C PHE A 173 -15.93 -2.91 11.91
N ILE A 174 -15.71 -4.15 12.35
CA ILE A 174 -14.75 -5.06 11.68
C ILE A 174 -15.22 -5.45 10.28
N ARG A 175 -16.53 -5.68 10.11
CA ARG A 175 -17.14 -5.91 8.78
C ARG A 175 -16.91 -4.75 7.82
N PHE A 176 -16.99 -3.51 8.30
CA PHE A 176 -16.65 -2.34 7.49
C PHE A 176 -15.22 -2.44 6.96
N ILE A 177 -14.24 -2.77 7.81
CA ILE A 177 -12.82 -2.91 7.40
C ILE A 177 -12.68 -4.01 6.33
N GLN A 178 -13.31 -5.16 6.54
CA GLN A 178 -13.25 -6.29 5.61
C GLN A 178 -13.89 -5.97 4.26
N TYR A 179 -15.10 -5.41 4.26
CA TYR A 179 -15.80 -5.07 3.03
C TYR A 179 -15.09 -3.98 2.25
N LEU A 180 -14.47 -3.01 2.93
CA LEU A 180 -13.67 -2.00 2.27
C LEU A 180 -12.49 -2.65 1.53
N ALA A 181 -11.77 -3.56 2.18
CA ALA A 181 -10.66 -4.28 1.57
C ALA A 181 -11.09 -5.23 0.43
N MET A 182 -12.33 -5.72 0.46
CA MET A 182 -12.96 -6.51 -0.61
C MET A 182 -13.46 -5.66 -1.80
N GLY A 183 -13.36 -4.33 -1.73
CA GLY A 183 -13.96 -3.41 -2.70
C GLY A 183 -15.49 -3.35 -2.65
N GLU A 184 -16.12 -3.89 -1.61
CA GLU A 184 -17.57 -3.91 -1.43
C GLU A 184 -18.04 -2.63 -0.73
N VAL A 185 -17.79 -1.48 -1.36
CA VAL A 185 -17.94 -0.14 -0.76
C VAL A 185 -19.33 0.09 -0.15
N GLN A 186 -20.40 -0.30 -0.84
CA GLN A 186 -21.76 -0.15 -0.33
C GLN A 186 -22.00 -0.98 0.95
N LYS A 187 -21.52 -2.23 0.99
CA LYS A 187 -21.64 -3.08 2.19
C LYS A 187 -20.81 -2.53 3.34
N ALA A 188 -19.63 -1.98 3.05
CA ALA A 188 -18.81 -1.31 4.05
C ALA A 188 -19.58 -0.11 4.66
N TYR A 189 -20.14 0.74 3.81
CA TYR A 189 -20.96 1.89 4.21
C TYR A 189 -22.15 1.48 5.12
N ASP A 190 -22.89 0.45 4.73
CA ASP A 190 -24.04 -0.03 5.50
C ASP A 190 -23.60 -0.53 6.89
N ASN A 191 -22.49 -1.26 6.96
CA ASN A 191 -21.97 -1.78 8.22
C ASN A 191 -21.47 -0.67 9.15
N ILE A 192 -20.74 0.33 8.65
CA ILE A 192 -20.26 1.40 9.53
C ILE A 192 -21.42 2.26 10.06
N LYS A 193 -22.48 2.42 9.27
CA LYS A 193 -23.72 3.11 9.69
C LYS A 193 -24.42 2.35 10.82
N GLU A 194 -24.53 1.03 10.72
CA GLU A 194 -25.09 0.19 11.79
C GLU A 194 -24.21 0.22 13.05
N ALA A 195 -22.88 0.17 12.89
CA ALA A 195 -21.94 0.32 14.01
C ALA A 195 -22.16 1.66 14.75
N GLU A 196 -22.34 2.76 14.00
CA GLU A 196 -22.61 4.08 14.55
C GLU A 196 -23.94 4.11 15.34
N ALA A 197 -25.03 3.59 14.78
CA ALA A 197 -26.33 3.53 15.44
C ALA A 197 -26.27 2.74 16.76
N LEU A 198 -25.54 1.62 16.76
CA LEU A 198 -25.30 0.81 17.93
C LEU A 198 -24.37 1.48 18.96
N SER A 199 -23.57 2.47 18.55
CA SER A 199 -22.61 3.17 19.41
C SER A 199 -23.20 4.26 20.32
N ASN A 200 -24.50 4.58 20.17
CA ASN A 200 -25.21 5.55 21.00
C ASN A 200 -25.48 5.03 22.43
N GLY A 201 -24.45 4.97 23.29
CA GLY A 201 -24.53 4.53 24.69
C GLY A 201 -23.16 4.48 25.39
N ASP A 202 -23.07 3.71 26.49
CA ASP A 202 -21.87 3.44 27.31
C ASP A 202 -20.85 2.53 26.57
N ILE A 203 -20.51 2.88 25.33
CA ILE A 203 -19.45 2.22 24.55
C ILE A 203 -18.09 2.83 24.90
N ASP A 204 -17.04 2.02 24.78
CA ASP A 204 -15.67 2.49 24.82
C ASP A 204 -15.45 3.70 23.87
N LYS A 205 -14.94 4.79 24.44
CA LYS A 205 -14.83 6.08 23.74
C LYS A 205 -13.89 5.98 22.52
N VAL A 206 -12.85 5.15 22.59
CA VAL A 206 -11.90 4.97 21.49
C VAL A 206 -12.56 4.23 20.34
N LEU A 207 -13.27 3.13 20.60
CA LEU A 207 -14.05 2.44 19.57
C LEU A 207 -15.08 3.36 18.91
N ARG A 208 -15.78 4.18 19.69
CA ARG A 208 -16.75 5.13 19.13
C ARG A 208 -16.09 6.19 18.25
N SER A 209 -14.94 6.73 18.66
CA SER A 209 -14.14 7.63 17.82
C SER A 209 -13.71 6.96 16.51
N GLN A 210 -13.23 5.72 16.54
CA GLN A 210 -12.89 4.95 15.34
C GLN A 210 -14.09 4.78 14.40
N ILE A 211 -15.27 4.48 14.94
CA ILE A 211 -16.50 4.34 14.13
C ILE A 211 -16.86 5.68 13.45
N LEU A 212 -16.77 6.80 14.16
CA LEU A 212 -17.06 8.12 13.61
C LEU A 212 -16.06 8.54 12.52
N ILE A 213 -14.77 8.27 12.72
CA ILE A 213 -13.73 8.54 11.71
C ILE A 213 -14.01 7.71 10.46
N ASN A 214 -14.24 6.41 10.62
CA ASN A 214 -14.50 5.51 9.50
C ASN A 214 -15.85 5.77 8.81
N ARG A 215 -16.78 6.46 9.47
CA ARG A 215 -17.97 6.99 8.82
C ARG A 215 -17.61 8.04 7.76
N GLY A 216 -16.68 8.93 8.06
CA GLY A 216 -16.11 9.89 7.10
C GLY A 216 -15.41 9.17 5.95
N VAL A 217 -14.55 8.18 6.26
CA VAL A 217 -13.88 7.35 5.25
C VAL A 217 -14.90 6.68 4.32
N ALA A 218 -15.98 6.10 4.84
CA ALA A 218 -17.01 5.49 4.00
C ALA A 218 -17.68 6.47 3.03
N TYR A 219 -17.86 7.74 3.44
CA TYR A 219 -18.37 8.77 2.53
C TYR A 219 -17.34 9.17 1.47
N VAL A 220 -16.05 9.27 1.81
CA VAL A 220 -14.96 9.49 0.84
C VAL A 220 -14.99 8.41 -0.24
N GLN A 221 -15.15 7.16 0.16
CA GLN A 221 -15.15 6.00 -0.73
C GLN A 221 -16.38 5.95 -1.66
N LEU A 222 -17.46 6.66 -1.31
CA LEU A 222 -18.65 6.85 -2.15
C LEU A 222 -18.59 8.15 -2.97
N GLY A 223 -17.48 8.90 -2.93
CA GLY A 223 -17.35 10.21 -3.57
C GLY A 223 -18.19 11.33 -2.92
N MET A 224 -18.74 11.10 -1.72
CA MET A 224 -19.61 12.04 -1.01
C MET A 224 -18.79 12.98 -0.12
N TYR A 225 -17.92 13.80 -0.72
CA TYR A 225 -16.89 14.56 0.01
C TYR A 225 -17.44 15.59 1.01
N GLN A 226 -18.61 16.19 0.73
CA GLN A 226 -19.26 17.12 1.68
C GLN A 226 -19.79 16.37 2.92
N ASP A 227 -20.42 15.21 2.74
CA ASP A 227 -20.88 14.39 3.85
C ASP A 227 -19.71 13.81 4.66
N ALA A 228 -18.60 13.50 3.99
CA ALA A 228 -17.35 13.10 4.63
C ALA A 228 -16.80 14.24 5.50
N ASP A 229 -16.82 15.47 5.00
CA ASP A 229 -16.37 16.66 5.74
C ASP A 229 -17.16 16.85 7.04
N ASP A 230 -18.49 16.81 6.94
CA ASP A 230 -19.38 16.90 8.08
C ASP A 230 -19.13 15.76 9.09
N ALA A 231 -18.88 14.54 8.59
CA ALA A 231 -18.58 13.39 9.44
C ALA A 231 -17.25 13.54 10.18
N PHE A 232 -16.19 14.05 9.53
CA PHE A 232 -14.91 14.31 10.18
C PHE A 232 -15.02 15.42 11.21
N ILE A 233 -15.75 16.51 10.93
CA ILE A 233 -16.01 17.59 11.91
C ILE A 233 -16.76 17.04 13.14
N ARG A 234 -17.74 16.15 12.94
CA ARG A 234 -18.42 15.45 14.04
C ARG A 234 -17.45 14.56 14.84
N ALA A 235 -16.54 13.85 14.17
CA ALA A 235 -15.54 13.02 14.83
C ALA A 235 -14.55 13.85 15.66
N ILE A 236 -14.07 14.99 15.14
CA ILE A 236 -13.20 15.95 15.86
C ILE A 236 -13.92 16.45 17.12
N SER A 237 -15.15 16.93 16.97
CA SER A 237 -15.97 17.44 18.07
C SER A 237 -16.19 16.38 19.16
N TYR A 238 -16.44 15.12 18.76
CA TYR A 238 -16.58 14.01 19.70
C TYR A 238 -15.27 13.75 20.46
N CYS A 239 -14.14 13.68 19.74
CA CYS A 239 -12.84 13.41 20.35
C CYS A 239 -12.41 14.50 21.33
N GLN A 240 -12.66 15.77 21.00
CA GLN A 240 -12.47 16.92 21.89
C GLN A 240 -13.32 16.80 23.16
N LYS A 241 -14.65 16.66 22.99
CA LYS A 241 -15.62 16.58 24.09
C LYS A 241 -15.30 15.46 25.08
N HIS A 242 -14.79 14.34 24.57
CA HIS A 242 -14.48 13.16 25.37
C HIS A 242 -13.02 13.07 25.83
N ASN A 243 -12.20 14.08 25.51
CA ASN A 243 -10.79 14.20 25.87
C ASN A 243 -9.97 12.97 25.46
N ILE A 244 -10.11 12.55 24.20
CA ILE A 244 -9.35 11.44 23.64
C ILE A 244 -7.86 11.79 23.63
N LYS A 245 -7.05 10.92 24.23
CA LYS A 245 -5.59 11.10 24.40
C LYS A 245 -4.74 10.27 23.43
N ASN A 246 -5.35 9.42 22.61
CA ASN A 246 -4.62 8.59 21.65
C ASN A 246 -4.22 9.47 20.45
N SER A 247 -2.92 9.70 20.28
CA SER A 247 -2.38 10.63 19.28
C SER A 247 -2.46 10.03 17.87
N TYR A 248 -2.35 8.71 17.73
CA TYR A 248 -2.55 7.99 16.49
C TYR A 248 -3.97 8.16 15.95
N LEU A 249 -4.98 8.12 16.81
CA LEU A 249 -6.36 8.34 16.39
C LEU A 249 -6.57 9.77 15.88
N TRP A 250 -5.91 10.75 16.50
CA TRP A 250 -5.86 12.12 15.99
C TRP A 250 -5.13 12.22 14.66
N ASN A 251 -4.00 11.51 14.51
CA ASN A 251 -3.26 11.43 13.26
C ASN A 251 -4.12 10.88 12.12
N VAL A 252 -4.77 9.73 12.32
CA VAL A 252 -5.65 9.11 11.32
C VAL A 252 -6.79 10.06 10.97
N LEU A 253 -7.46 10.64 11.97
CA LEU A 253 -8.56 11.57 11.77
C LEU A 253 -8.14 12.81 10.96
N TYR A 254 -7.07 13.49 11.36
CA TYR A 254 -6.62 14.70 10.67
C TYR A 254 -6.03 14.40 9.29
N ARG A 255 -5.32 13.28 9.13
CA ARG A 255 -4.84 12.84 7.82
C ARG A 255 -6.02 12.66 6.86
N ASP A 256 -7.02 11.86 7.23
CA ASP A 256 -8.19 11.62 6.37
C ASP A 256 -9.00 12.90 6.11
N TYR A 257 -9.13 13.77 7.12
CA TYR A 257 -9.80 15.06 7.00
C TYR A 257 -9.09 16.01 6.03
N ILE A 258 -7.76 16.18 6.17
CA ILE A 258 -6.94 17.03 5.30
C ILE A 258 -7.05 16.57 3.84
N PHE A 259 -6.93 15.27 3.57
CA PHE A 259 -7.06 14.78 2.20
C PHE A 259 -8.50 14.88 1.69
N ASN A 260 -9.53 14.76 2.53
CA ASN A 260 -10.89 15.07 2.11
C ASN A 260 -11.04 16.54 1.69
N LYS A 261 -10.39 17.48 2.40
CA LYS A 261 -10.40 18.90 2.01
C LYS A 261 -9.81 19.14 0.63
N THR A 262 -8.71 18.46 0.29
CA THR A 262 -8.13 18.54 -1.08
C THR A 262 -9.09 18.04 -2.16
N ARG A 263 -9.97 17.07 -1.84
CA ARG A 263 -10.97 16.53 -2.78
C ARG A 263 -12.21 17.42 -2.88
N LEU A 264 -12.60 18.05 -1.77
CA LEU A 264 -13.74 18.94 -1.71
C LEU A 264 -13.45 20.29 -2.38
N ASN A 265 -12.22 20.78 -2.27
CA ASN A 265 -11.73 22.00 -2.90
C ASN A 265 -10.34 21.76 -3.52
N PRO A 266 -10.27 21.37 -4.81
CA PRO A 266 -8.99 21.13 -5.50
C PRO A 266 -8.06 22.35 -5.54
N ASP A 267 -8.62 23.56 -5.48
CA ASP A 267 -7.88 24.83 -5.53
C ASP A 267 -7.51 25.37 -4.13
N ILE A 268 -7.71 24.58 -3.07
CA ILE A 268 -7.41 24.99 -1.69
C ILE A 268 -5.95 25.41 -1.55
N SER A 269 -5.72 26.57 -0.93
CA SER A 269 -4.38 27.11 -0.79
C SER A 269 -3.58 26.38 0.30
N MET A 270 -2.25 26.44 0.20
CA MET A 270 -1.39 25.90 1.26
C MET A 270 -1.59 26.66 2.58
N GLU A 271 -1.91 27.95 2.53
CA GLU A 271 -2.15 28.77 3.73
C GLU A 271 -3.35 28.23 4.52
N GLU A 272 -4.46 27.95 3.85
CA GLU A 272 -5.64 27.32 4.46
C GLU A 272 -5.34 25.92 5.02
N MET A 273 -4.51 25.14 4.33
CA MET A 273 -4.10 23.82 4.82
C MET A 273 -3.18 23.89 6.02
N ASP A 274 -2.27 24.87 6.06
CA ASP A 274 -1.40 25.10 7.21
C ASP A 274 -2.24 25.44 8.46
N GLU A 275 -3.38 26.14 8.34
CA GLU A 275 -4.31 26.35 9.46
C GLU A 275 -4.88 25.04 10.03
N ILE A 276 -5.21 24.07 9.17
CA ILE A 276 -5.71 22.75 9.60
C ILE A 276 -4.58 21.93 10.25
N LEU A 277 -3.35 22.04 9.72
CA LEU A 277 -2.17 21.42 10.33
C LEU A 277 -1.84 22.02 11.71
N GLU A 278 -2.02 23.33 11.90
CA GLU A 278 -1.87 23.97 13.21
C GLU A 278 -2.94 23.47 14.20
N GLN A 279 -4.19 23.29 13.75
CA GLN A 279 -5.22 22.65 14.60
C GLN A 279 -4.81 21.23 14.98
N TYR A 280 -4.30 20.43 14.05
CA TYR A 280 -3.83 19.08 14.35
C TYR A 280 -2.72 19.08 15.42
N LYS A 281 -1.78 20.02 15.34
CA LYS A 281 -0.68 20.17 16.33
C LYS A 281 -1.16 20.36 17.76
N GLU A 282 -2.35 20.90 17.99
CA GLU A 282 -2.91 21.07 19.34
C GLU A 282 -3.19 19.75 20.06
N TYR A 283 -3.30 18.64 19.32
CA TYR A 283 -3.67 17.32 19.85
C TYR A 283 -2.52 16.34 20.00
N ILE A 284 -1.33 16.72 19.55
CA ILE A 284 -0.13 15.88 19.57
C ILE A 284 1.00 16.58 20.33
N ASN A 285 1.95 15.79 20.81
CA ASN A 285 3.17 16.29 21.42
C ASN A 285 4.31 16.31 20.40
N CYS A 286 4.65 17.47 19.86
CA CYS A 286 5.77 17.63 18.94
C CYS A 286 7.15 17.41 19.59
N GLU A 287 7.26 17.29 20.92
CA GLU A 287 8.48 16.81 21.59
C GLU A 287 8.60 15.27 21.52
N ASN A 288 7.49 14.56 21.27
CA ASN A 288 7.49 13.14 20.96
C ASN A 288 7.82 12.95 19.48
N ILE A 289 8.94 12.30 19.23
CA ILE A 289 9.52 12.12 17.88
C ILE A 289 8.59 11.32 16.97
N VAL A 290 7.87 10.31 17.48
CA VAL A 290 6.93 9.53 16.65
C VAL A 290 5.77 10.40 16.19
N GLU A 291 5.19 11.16 17.10
CA GLU A 291 4.07 12.07 16.81
C GLU A 291 4.50 13.18 15.84
N TYR A 292 5.70 13.72 16.02
CA TYR A 292 6.29 14.69 15.11
C TYR A 292 6.53 14.12 13.70
N ILE A 293 7.04 12.89 13.60
CA ILE A 293 7.21 12.18 12.31
C ILE A 293 5.85 11.96 11.63
N ASN A 294 4.80 11.61 12.37
CA ASN A 294 3.46 11.40 11.82
C ASN A 294 2.85 12.70 11.25
N LEU A 295 3.01 13.82 11.97
CA LEU A 295 2.65 15.15 11.45
C LEU A 295 3.42 15.49 10.18
N PHE A 296 4.72 15.25 10.18
CA PHE A 296 5.57 15.48 9.02
C PHE A 296 5.16 14.64 7.82
N ASN A 297 4.88 13.35 8.00
CA ASN A 297 4.43 12.46 6.93
C ASN A 297 3.12 12.98 6.32
N THR A 298 2.18 13.42 7.16
CA THR A 298 0.93 14.06 6.71
C THR A 298 1.22 15.32 5.88
N ARG A 299 2.14 16.17 6.34
CA ARG A 299 2.54 17.38 5.60
C ARG A 299 3.24 17.06 4.28
N LEU A 300 4.12 16.06 4.26
CA LEU A 300 4.84 15.63 3.06
C LEU A 300 3.87 15.06 2.02
N GLU A 301 2.94 14.20 2.45
CA GLU A 301 1.89 13.68 1.57
C GLU A 301 1.00 14.81 1.03
N LEU A 302 0.63 15.79 1.86
CA LEU A 302 -0.13 16.95 1.41
C LEU A 302 0.63 17.77 0.35
N LEU A 303 1.93 18.03 0.56
CA LEU A 303 2.74 18.77 -0.41
C LEU A 303 2.81 18.06 -1.76
N ARG A 304 2.85 16.71 -1.78
CA ARG A 304 2.77 15.92 -3.01
C ARG A 304 1.39 16.01 -3.67
N GLN A 305 0.32 15.92 -2.89
CA GLN A 305 -1.05 16.07 -3.40
C GLN A 305 -1.26 17.44 -4.04
N MET A 306 -0.69 18.48 -3.45
CA MET A 306 -0.76 19.87 -3.94
C MET A 306 0.31 20.21 -4.98
N LYS A 307 1.09 19.22 -5.46
CA LYS A 307 2.15 19.39 -6.48
C LYS A 307 3.14 20.51 -6.13
N ALA A 308 3.54 20.58 -4.86
CA ALA A 308 4.48 21.58 -4.37
C ALA A 308 5.85 21.46 -5.06
N ASP A 309 6.57 22.57 -5.15
CA ASP A 309 7.89 22.58 -5.77
C ASP A 309 8.90 21.68 -5.02
N ARG A 310 9.83 21.09 -5.78
CA ARG A 310 10.84 20.16 -5.23
C ARG A 310 11.72 20.79 -4.16
N LYS A 311 11.96 22.11 -4.20
CA LYS A 311 12.76 22.80 -3.18
C LYS A 311 12.03 22.82 -1.85
N LYS A 312 10.74 23.16 -1.84
CA LYS A 312 9.90 23.11 -0.63
C LYS A 312 9.81 21.71 -0.04
N LEU A 313 9.65 20.69 -0.89
CA LEU A 313 9.72 19.28 -0.45
C LEU A 313 11.07 18.97 0.19
N ASN A 314 12.17 19.34 -0.45
CA ASN A 314 13.52 19.11 0.07
C ASN A 314 13.77 19.81 1.41
N ASP A 315 13.34 21.07 1.55
CA ASP A 315 13.51 21.85 2.79
C ASP A 315 12.75 21.20 3.95
N VAL A 316 11.52 20.73 3.70
CA VAL A 316 10.70 20.03 4.70
C VAL A 316 11.35 18.71 5.11
N VAL A 317 11.77 17.86 4.15
CA VAL A 317 12.44 16.59 4.46
C VAL A 317 13.74 16.80 5.23
N HIS A 318 14.56 17.77 4.82
CA HIS A 318 15.82 18.09 5.49
C HIS A 318 15.59 18.59 6.93
N SER A 319 14.57 19.44 7.15
CA SER A 319 14.28 19.97 8.48
C SER A 319 13.93 18.87 9.50
N VAL A 320 13.16 17.86 9.08
CA VAL A 320 12.79 16.74 9.95
C VAL A 320 13.94 15.76 10.10
N PHE A 321 14.72 15.55 9.03
CA PHE A 321 15.94 14.79 9.13
C PHE A 321 16.88 15.36 10.20
N ASP A 322 17.16 16.66 10.16
CA ASP A 322 18.00 17.34 11.14
C ASP A 322 17.43 17.24 12.57
N TYR A 323 16.12 17.45 12.73
CA TYR A 323 15.46 17.31 14.03
C TYR A 323 15.66 15.90 14.62
N VAL A 324 15.41 14.85 13.82
CA VAL A 324 15.52 13.45 14.25
C VAL A 324 16.97 13.07 14.55
N GLN A 325 17.93 13.52 13.73
CA GLN A 325 19.37 13.29 13.95
C GLN A 325 19.87 13.89 15.27
N ASN A 326 19.34 15.04 15.67
CA ASN A 326 19.71 15.73 16.91
C ASN A 326 18.90 15.27 18.13
N SER A 327 17.94 14.38 17.94
CA SER A 327 17.08 13.88 19.01
C SER A 327 17.64 12.61 19.67
N ASN A 328 17.20 12.34 20.90
CA ASN A 328 17.63 11.17 21.65
C ASN A 328 16.85 9.91 21.25
N ILE A 329 17.22 9.29 20.12
CA ILE A 329 16.63 8.03 19.64
C ILE A 329 17.62 6.86 19.69
N PRO A 330 17.14 5.61 19.89
CA PRO A 330 17.97 4.43 19.78
C PRO A 330 18.67 4.35 18.42
N LYS A 331 19.96 3.99 18.42
CA LYS A 331 20.79 3.96 17.19
C LYS A 331 20.19 3.11 16.06
N LEU A 332 19.60 1.96 16.39
CA LEU A 332 18.96 1.10 15.39
C LEU A 332 17.74 1.81 14.77
N ASN A 333 16.88 2.43 15.58
CA ASN A 333 15.72 3.17 15.09
C ASN A 333 16.14 4.37 14.22
N ARG A 334 17.23 5.05 14.58
CA ARG A 334 17.80 6.12 13.73
C ARG A 334 18.23 5.58 12.37
N CYS A 335 18.94 4.46 12.35
CA CYS A 335 19.38 3.82 11.10
C CYS A 335 18.19 3.41 10.22
N VAL A 336 17.10 2.91 10.81
CA VAL A 336 15.85 2.64 10.08
C VAL A 336 15.26 3.91 9.51
N PHE A 337 15.16 4.98 10.32
CA PHE A 337 14.69 6.28 9.84
C PHE A 337 15.54 6.77 8.66
N GLU A 338 16.86 6.74 8.77
CA GLU A 338 17.78 7.13 7.69
C GLU A 338 17.51 6.33 6.39
N ALA A 339 17.35 5.01 6.49
CA ALA A 339 17.08 4.18 5.32
C ALA A 339 15.68 4.46 4.71
N THR A 340 14.67 4.76 5.53
CA THR A 340 13.35 5.17 5.03
C THR A 340 13.35 6.59 4.44
N THR A 341 14.16 7.51 4.96
CA THR A 341 14.36 8.84 4.36
C THR A 341 15.07 8.73 3.01
N ALA A 342 16.02 7.79 2.85
CA ALA A 342 16.62 7.51 1.55
C ALA A 342 15.59 7.12 0.49
N ARG A 343 14.57 6.34 0.87
CA ARG A 343 13.43 6.01 -0.01
C ARG A 343 12.65 7.26 -0.42
N ILE A 344 12.39 8.18 0.50
CA ILE A 344 11.69 9.45 0.22
C ILE A 344 12.51 10.33 -0.74
N ILE A 345 13.82 10.45 -0.48
CA ILE A 345 14.74 11.24 -1.31
C ILE A 345 14.79 10.69 -2.74
N TRP A 346 14.90 9.37 -2.88
CA TRP A 346 14.86 8.70 -4.17
C TRP A 346 13.52 8.95 -4.88
N ALA A 347 12.40 8.66 -4.21
CA ALA A 347 11.06 8.74 -4.81
C ALA A 347 10.69 10.17 -5.24
N SER A 348 11.18 11.19 -4.53
CA SER A 348 10.87 12.60 -4.82
C SER A 348 12.03 13.37 -5.46
N ALA A 349 13.08 12.68 -5.92
CA ALA A 349 14.24 13.30 -6.59
C ALA A 349 14.89 14.46 -5.80
N LEU A 350 15.08 14.27 -4.49
CA LEU A 350 15.59 15.30 -3.56
C LEU A 350 17.12 15.23 -3.41
N ASN A 351 17.72 16.16 -2.67
CA ASN A 351 19.17 16.16 -2.43
C ASN A 351 19.58 14.96 -1.55
N PRO A 352 20.44 14.05 -2.03
CA PRO A 352 20.82 12.83 -1.31
C PRO A 352 22.03 13.01 -0.38
N THR A 353 22.70 14.17 -0.40
CA THR A 353 24.04 14.31 0.20
C THR A 353 24.06 14.02 1.70
N TYR A 354 23.11 14.61 2.45
CA TYR A 354 23.04 14.48 3.91
C TYR A 354 22.66 13.07 4.34
N ILE A 355 21.78 12.40 3.57
CA ILE A 355 21.35 11.04 3.92
C ILE A 355 22.45 10.02 3.68
N LEU A 356 23.21 10.20 2.59
CA LEU A 356 24.34 9.32 2.25
C LEU A 356 25.45 9.45 3.30
N GLU A 357 25.71 10.66 3.80
CA GLU A 357 26.68 10.88 4.88
C GLU A 357 26.26 10.16 6.18
N ALA A 358 24.98 10.27 6.57
CA ALA A 358 24.48 9.63 7.77
C ALA A 358 24.46 8.10 7.66
N LEU A 359 23.96 7.56 6.54
CA LEU A 359 23.95 6.13 6.28
C LEU A 359 25.36 5.53 6.21
N SER A 360 26.31 6.26 5.60
CA SER A 360 27.71 5.81 5.55
C SER A 360 28.35 5.72 6.93
N ARG A 361 27.96 6.60 7.87
CA ARG A 361 28.42 6.56 9.26
C ARG A 361 27.80 5.39 10.04
N ASP A 362 26.55 5.06 9.75
CA ASP A 362 25.77 4.06 10.49
C ASP A 362 25.71 2.69 9.77
N VAL A 363 26.51 2.47 8.71
CA VAL A 363 26.46 1.27 7.84
C VAL A 363 26.56 -0.06 8.60
N ASP A 364 27.37 -0.12 9.67
CA ASP A 364 27.54 -1.33 10.48
C ASP A 364 26.29 -1.71 11.28
N LEU A 365 25.37 -0.77 11.49
CA LEU A 365 24.12 -0.99 12.20
C LEU A 365 23.09 -1.73 11.33
N LEU A 366 23.16 -1.59 10.01
CA LEU A 366 22.21 -2.19 9.07
C LEU A 366 22.15 -3.71 9.22
N SER A 367 23.31 -4.37 9.36
CA SER A 367 23.42 -5.83 9.56
C SER A 367 22.75 -6.32 10.86
N LYS A 368 22.56 -5.44 11.84
CA LYS A 368 22.00 -5.76 13.16
C LYS A 368 20.48 -5.58 13.23
N LEU A 369 19.87 -5.01 12.19
CA LEU A 369 18.43 -4.82 12.12
C LEU A 369 17.71 -6.17 12.04
N PRO A 370 16.50 -6.31 12.63
CA PRO A 370 15.70 -7.53 12.49
C PRO A 370 15.07 -7.62 11.09
N MET A 371 14.64 -8.82 10.71
CA MET A 371 13.76 -8.98 9.54
C MET A 371 12.34 -8.48 9.88
N PRO A 372 11.61 -7.87 8.92
CA PRO A 372 12.01 -7.58 7.54
C PRO A 372 12.79 -6.27 7.37
N VAL A 373 12.88 -5.45 8.43
CA VAL A 373 13.45 -4.09 8.40
C VAL A 373 14.87 -4.02 7.82
N ARG A 374 15.70 -5.05 8.08
CA ARG A 374 17.03 -5.16 7.47
C ARG A 374 16.98 -5.21 5.95
N TYR A 375 16.11 -6.04 5.39
CA TYR A 375 15.91 -6.15 3.95
C TYR A 375 15.43 -4.82 3.36
N ASP A 376 14.40 -4.23 3.96
CA ASP A 376 13.84 -2.96 3.49
C ASP A 376 14.88 -1.84 3.50
N SER A 377 15.72 -1.81 4.54
CA SER A 377 16.78 -0.81 4.67
C SER A 377 17.81 -0.93 3.56
N TYR A 378 18.30 -2.14 3.28
CA TYR A 378 19.24 -2.37 2.17
C TYR A 378 18.61 -2.13 0.81
N LYS A 379 17.35 -2.55 0.60
CA LYS A 379 16.61 -2.28 -0.64
C LYS A 379 16.44 -0.78 -0.88
N ASN A 380 16.12 0.00 0.14
CA ASN A 380 15.98 1.45 0.00
C ASN A 380 17.30 2.13 -0.39
N ILE A 381 18.43 1.66 0.18
CA ILE A 381 19.77 2.14 -0.18
C ILE A 381 20.13 1.75 -1.61
N GLU A 382 19.90 0.49 -2.00
CA GLU A 382 20.12 0.00 -3.37
C GLU A 382 19.32 0.83 -4.38
N LEU A 383 18.04 1.08 -4.12
CA LEU A 383 17.18 1.89 -5.00
C LEU A 383 17.66 3.32 -5.10
N LEU A 384 18.08 3.94 -3.99
CA LEU A 384 18.69 5.27 -4.04
C LEU A 384 19.91 5.28 -4.98
N PHE A 385 20.78 4.28 -4.93
CA PHE A 385 21.96 4.21 -5.81
C PHE A 385 21.66 3.80 -7.25
N LYS A 386 20.47 3.25 -7.56
CA LYS A 386 20.08 2.86 -8.92
C LYS A 386 20.11 4.05 -9.88
N ASP A 387 19.60 5.19 -9.42
CA ASP A 387 19.38 6.37 -10.26
C ASP A 387 20.34 7.54 -9.90
N LEU A 388 21.31 7.29 -9.03
CA LEU A 388 22.39 8.24 -8.72
C LEU A 388 23.56 8.07 -9.69
N HIS A 389 24.13 9.20 -10.11
CA HIS A 389 25.24 9.25 -11.06
C HIS A 389 26.30 10.30 -10.66
N GLY A 390 27.50 10.17 -11.24
CA GLY A 390 28.61 11.10 -11.04
C GLY A 390 29.39 10.92 -9.73
N ASN A 391 30.21 11.91 -9.37
CA ASN A 391 31.18 11.85 -8.26
C ASN A 391 30.56 11.49 -6.89
N ILE A 392 29.27 11.75 -6.69
CA ILE A 392 28.59 11.40 -5.44
C ILE A 392 28.53 9.88 -5.24
N VAL A 393 28.37 9.10 -6.30
CA VAL A 393 28.36 7.64 -6.25
C VAL A 393 29.74 7.13 -5.85
N GLU A 394 30.79 7.67 -6.48
CA GLU A 394 32.19 7.32 -6.18
C GLU A 394 32.54 7.57 -4.71
N ARG A 395 32.11 8.71 -4.16
CA ARG A 395 32.34 9.09 -2.75
C ARG A 395 31.73 8.09 -1.75
N TYR A 396 30.60 7.46 -2.09
CA TYR A 396 29.87 6.55 -1.21
C TYR A 396 29.87 5.09 -1.71
N THR A 397 30.87 4.72 -2.51
CA THR A 397 30.99 3.38 -3.11
C THR A 397 30.92 2.25 -2.08
N SER A 398 31.54 2.41 -0.90
CA SER A 398 31.49 1.38 0.14
C SER A 398 30.06 1.10 0.66
N LEU A 399 29.21 2.12 0.75
CA LEU A 399 27.81 1.95 1.16
C LEU A 399 27.01 1.25 0.07
N LYS A 400 27.21 1.67 -1.18
CA LYS A 400 26.61 1.03 -2.36
C LYS A 400 26.98 -0.44 -2.45
N ASP A 401 28.27 -0.77 -2.36
CA ASP A 401 28.77 -2.13 -2.49
C ASP A 401 28.23 -3.03 -1.37
N ARG A 402 28.16 -2.53 -0.14
CA ARG A 402 27.59 -3.30 0.97
C ARG A 402 26.10 -3.60 0.75
N ALA A 403 25.34 -2.64 0.24
CA ALA A 403 23.92 -2.86 -0.08
C ALA A 403 23.77 -3.89 -1.20
N VAL A 404 24.51 -3.74 -2.30
CA VAL A 404 24.52 -4.69 -3.41
C VAL A 404 24.90 -6.10 -2.95
N GLU A 405 25.95 -6.23 -2.11
CA GLU A 405 26.40 -7.50 -1.56
C GLU A 405 25.29 -8.19 -0.74
N TYR A 406 24.59 -7.45 0.13
CA TYR A 406 23.46 -8.00 0.89
C TYR A 406 22.35 -8.48 -0.06
N MET A 407 21.96 -7.65 -1.03
CA MET A 407 20.87 -7.96 -1.95
C MET A 407 21.17 -9.17 -2.85
N GLN A 408 22.43 -9.40 -3.19
CA GLN A 408 22.86 -10.53 -4.02
C GLN A 408 23.07 -11.83 -3.23
N ASN A 409 23.61 -11.75 -2.01
CA ASN A 409 24.12 -12.94 -1.31
C ASN A 409 23.34 -13.34 -0.05
N GLU A 410 22.61 -12.40 0.58
CA GLU A 410 21.99 -12.61 1.89
C GLU A 410 20.46 -12.50 1.85
N ALA A 411 19.91 -11.60 1.01
CA ALA A 411 18.50 -11.23 1.00
C ALA A 411 17.53 -12.40 0.76
N GLU A 412 17.83 -13.29 -0.20
CA GLU A 412 16.94 -14.43 -0.51
C GLU A 412 16.77 -15.36 0.70
N ARG A 413 17.90 -15.73 1.32
CA ARG A 413 17.91 -16.59 2.52
C ARG A 413 17.18 -15.93 3.69
N ASP A 414 17.38 -14.63 3.87
CA ASP A 414 16.74 -13.85 4.92
C ASP A 414 15.21 -13.80 4.73
N LEU A 415 14.73 -13.50 3.53
CA LEU A 415 13.30 -13.48 3.20
C LEU A 415 12.67 -14.86 3.32
N GLU A 416 13.32 -15.92 2.82
CA GLU A 416 12.84 -17.29 2.96
C GLU A 416 12.76 -17.72 4.42
N GLY A 417 13.80 -17.39 5.21
CA GLY A 417 13.83 -17.65 6.65
C GLY A 417 12.71 -16.93 7.40
N TYR A 418 12.48 -15.66 7.06
CA TYR A 418 11.38 -14.87 7.61
C TYR A 418 10.01 -15.43 7.20
N ARG A 419 9.79 -15.71 5.92
CA ARG A 419 8.54 -16.29 5.39
C ARG A 419 8.16 -17.59 6.10
N ARG A 420 9.14 -18.44 6.40
CA ARG A 420 8.93 -19.71 7.11
C ARG A 420 8.63 -19.54 8.60
N SER A 421 9.07 -18.45 9.23
CA SER A 421 8.80 -18.17 10.65
C SER A 421 7.43 -17.52 10.88
N LEU A 422 6.80 -16.98 9.84
CA LEU A 422 5.51 -16.31 9.93
C LEU A 422 4.36 -17.29 10.27
N PRO A 423 3.40 -16.90 11.13
CA PRO A 423 2.17 -17.65 11.32
C PRO A 423 1.32 -17.64 10.04
N ALA A 424 0.32 -18.52 9.95
CA ALA A 424 -0.58 -18.58 8.80
C ALA A 424 -1.41 -17.29 8.64
N GLU A 425 -1.73 -16.62 9.76
CA GLU A 425 -2.52 -15.41 9.77
C GLU A 425 -1.79 -14.18 9.22
N ALA A 426 -0.46 -14.21 9.10
CA ALA A 426 0.35 -13.09 8.62
C ALA A 426 0.32 -12.98 7.08
N VAL A 427 -0.87 -12.76 6.51
CA VAL A 427 -1.14 -12.71 5.06
C VAL A 427 -0.31 -11.60 4.41
N TYR A 428 -0.36 -10.37 4.92
CA TYR A 428 0.40 -9.24 4.35
C TYR A 428 1.92 -9.48 4.37
N GLN A 429 2.47 -10.02 5.47
CA GLN A 429 3.90 -10.29 5.56
C GLN A 429 4.35 -11.45 4.66
N ARG A 430 3.48 -12.47 4.47
CA ARG A 430 3.75 -13.57 3.54
C ARG A 430 3.73 -13.09 2.09
N TYR A 431 2.75 -12.26 1.73
CA TYR A 431 2.75 -11.57 0.44
C TYR A 431 4.04 -10.81 0.21
N PHE A 432 4.43 -9.95 1.16
CA PHE A 432 5.65 -9.16 1.07
C PHE A 432 6.85 -10.05 0.73
N CYS A 433 6.98 -11.20 1.40
CA CYS A 433 8.05 -12.15 1.09
C CYS A 433 7.97 -12.67 -0.34
N PHE A 434 6.80 -13.09 -0.82
CA PHE A 434 6.65 -13.59 -2.20
C PHE A 434 6.97 -12.52 -3.25
N TYR A 435 6.45 -11.31 -3.07
CA TYR A 435 6.70 -10.19 -3.97
C TYR A 435 8.18 -9.83 -4.04
N GLU A 436 8.85 -9.76 -2.88
CA GLU A 436 10.27 -9.42 -2.81
C GLU A 436 11.17 -10.55 -3.33
N LEU A 437 10.79 -11.82 -3.12
CA LEU A 437 11.50 -12.98 -3.67
C LEU A 437 11.40 -13.05 -5.19
N ALA A 438 10.26 -12.68 -5.77
CA ALA A 438 10.10 -12.48 -7.21
C ALA A 438 11.09 -11.41 -7.71
N GLY A 439 11.12 -10.24 -7.07
CA GLY A 439 12.04 -9.16 -7.43
C GLY A 439 13.54 -9.51 -7.30
N ILE A 440 13.92 -10.38 -6.35
CA ILE A 440 15.32 -10.85 -6.22
C ILE A 440 15.77 -11.64 -7.46
N GLN A 441 14.90 -12.42 -8.12
CA GLN A 441 15.30 -13.20 -9.29
C GLN A 441 15.89 -12.32 -10.41
N LYS A 442 15.33 -11.11 -10.60
CA LYS A 442 15.84 -10.12 -11.58
C LYS A 442 17.25 -9.64 -11.28
N ARG A 443 17.70 -9.68 -10.01
CA ARG A 443 19.05 -9.23 -9.61
C ARG A 443 20.15 -10.17 -10.11
N ASN A 444 19.83 -11.43 -10.40
CA ASN A 444 20.78 -12.39 -10.98
C ASN A 444 20.37 -12.76 -12.41
N LYS A 445 20.61 -11.85 -13.36
CA LYS A 445 20.20 -12.00 -14.77
C LYS A 445 20.63 -13.32 -15.40
N GLN A 446 21.79 -13.88 -15.03
CA GLN A 446 22.29 -15.15 -15.58
C GLN A 446 21.49 -16.37 -15.10
N ASN A 447 20.90 -16.30 -13.91
CA ASN A 447 20.12 -17.38 -13.30
C ASN A 447 18.61 -17.09 -13.27
N TYR A 448 18.17 -16.03 -13.95
CA TYR A 448 16.79 -15.62 -14.00
C TYR A 448 15.90 -16.75 -14.52
N LYS A 449 14.79 -17.01 -13.83
CA LYS A 449 13.80 -18.01 -14.23
C LYS A 449 12.40 -17.44 -14.11
N TRP A 450 11.79 -17.16 -15.26
CA TRP A 450 10.39 -16.74 -15.35
C TRP A 450 9.46 -17.61 -14.51
N SER A 451 9.58 -18.94 -14.60
CA SER A 451 8.70 -19.86 -13.88
C SER A 451 8.74 -19.68 -12.35
N VAL A 452 9.88 -19.27 -11.79
CA VAL A 452 10.03 -19.01 -10.35
C VAL A 452 9.35 -17.70 -9.97
N VAL A 453 9.51 -16.65 -10.79
CA VAL A 453 8.85 -15.36 -10.56
C VAL A 453 7.34 -15.49 -10.67
N GLU A 454 6.87 -16.15 -11.73
CA GLU A 454 5.47 -16.46 -11.97
C GLU A 454 4.86 -17.23 -10.80
N GLU A 455 5.55 -18.26 -10.28
CA GLU A 455 5.10 -19.03 -9.12
C GLU A 455 4.92 -18.14 -7.88
N TYR A 456 5.90 -17.29 -7.56
CA TYR A 456 5.80 -16.39 -6.41
C TYR A 456 4.65 -15.38 -6.54
N LEU A 457 4.49 -14.74 -7.70
CA LEU A 457 3.43 -13.76 -7.91
C LEU A 457 2.04 -14.41 -7.97
N LYS A 458 1.91 -15.61 -8.56
CA LYS A 458 0.64 -16.38 -8.53
C LYS A 458 0.29 -16.85 -7.11
N ASN A 459 1.27 -17.27 -6.31
CA ASN A 459 1.05 -17.63 -4.90
C ASN A 459 0.61 -16.40 -4.07
N ALA A 460 1.23 -15.24 -4.32
CA ALA A 460 0.82 -13.97 -3.72
C ALA A 460 -0.62 -13.58 -4.10
N SER A 461 -0.95 -13.64 -5.38
CA SER A 461 -2.30 -13.33 -5.88
C SER A 461 -3.35 -14.28 -5.31
N ALA A 462 -3.08 -15.59 -5.27
CA ALA A 462 -3.96 -16.57 -4.68
C ALA A 462 -4.20 -16.33 -3.18
N LEU A 463 -3.15 -15.97 -2.44
CA LEU A 463 -3.26 -15.67 -1.01
C LEU A 463 -4.19 -14.47 -0.75
N TYR A 464 -4.13 -13.45 -1.60
CA TYR A 464 -5.03 -12.30 -1.52
C TYR A 464 -6.45 -12.62 -1.96
N HIS A 465 -6.61 -13.40 -3.03
CA HIS A 465 -7.89 -13.89 -3.49
C HIS A 465 -8.64 -14.65 -2.37
N GLU A 466 -7.97 -15.60 -1.73
CA GLU A 466 -8.52 -16.41 -0.62
C GLU A 466 -8.99 -15.56 0.57
N ASN A 467 -8.39 -14.39 0.77
CA ASN A 467 -8.72 -13.47 1.85
C ASN A 467 -9.58 -12.28 1.39
N GLY A 468 -10.00 -12.22 0.13
CA GLY A 468 -10.82 -11.13 -0.40
C GLY A 468 -10.11 -9.77 -0.37
N LEU A 469 -8.80 -9.74 -0.58
CA LEU A 469 -7.99 -8.53 -0.64
C LEU A 469 -7.91 -8.05 -2.10
N LEU A 470 -8.99 -7.41 -2.57
CA LEU A 470 -9.23 -7.15 -3.99
C LEU A 470 -8.16 -6.26 -4.62
N ILE A 471 -7.87 -5.13 -3.98
CA ILE A 471 -6.92 -4.14 -4.49
C ILE A 471 -5.52 -4.78 -4.56
N ASP A 472 -5.12 -5.46 -3.49
CA ASP A 472 -3.82 -6.11 -3.43
C ASP A 472 -3.69 -7.25 -4.45
N GLU A 473 -4.76 -8.01 -4.72
CA GLU A 473 -4.80 -9.03 -5.78
C GLU A 473 -4.58 -8.40 -7.16
N ILE A 474 -5.29 -7.32 -7.49
CA ILE A 474 -5.15 -6.60 -8.76
C ILE A 474 -3.71 -6.08 -8.92
N MET A 475 -3.19 -5.41 -7.90
CA MET A 475 -1.82 -4.85 -7.94
C MET A 475 -0.77 -5.96 -8.12
N THR A 476 -0.99 -7.14 -7.54
CA THR A 476 -0.11 -8.30 -7.72
C THR A 476 -0.18 -8.85 -9.15
N LYS A 477 -1.38 -8.92 -9.74
CA LYS A 477 -1.57 -9.34 -11.14
C LYS A 477 -0.88 -8.35 -12.08
N LEU A 478 -1.02 -7.05 -11.86
CA LEU A 478 -0.31 -6.05 -12.66
C LEU A 478 1.21 -6.13 -12.47
N ALA A 479 1.71 -6.51 -11.29
CA ALA A 479 3.15 -6.73 -11.09
C ALA A 479 3.68 -7.94 -11.90
N LEU A 480 2.84 -8.94 -12.17
CA LEU A 480 3.17 -10.01 -13.12
C LEU A 480 3.27 -9.48 -14.56
N VAL A 481 2.43 -8.51 -14.93
CA VAL A 481 2.52 -7.83 -16.22
C VAL A 481 3.77 -6.97 -16.32
N ASP A 482 4.12 -6.20 -15.26
CA ASP A 482 5.41 -5.48 -15.18
C ASP A 482 6.61 -6.40 -15.40
N GLU A 483 6.56 -7.60 -14.81
CA GLU A 483 7.61 -8.59 -14.98
C GLU A 483 7.68 -9.09 -16.43
N ALA A 484 6.53 -9.42 -17.01
CA ALA A 484 6.44 -9.92 -18.39
C ALA A 484 6.86 -8.87 -19.43
N SER A 485 6.66 -7.58 -19.13
CA SER A 485 7.08 -6.45 -19.97
C SER A 485 8.52 -6.00 -19.73
N ASP A 486 9.28 -6.67 -18.86
CA ASP A 486 10.70 -6.35 -18.66
C ASP A 486 11.54 -6.84 -19.84
N VAL A 487 12.59 -6.08 -20.19
CA VAL A 487 13.53 -6.41 -21.26
C VAL A 487 14.14 -7.81 -21.13
N ILE A 488 14.28 -8.34 -19.90
CA ILE A 488 14.79 -9.71 -19.69
C ILE A 488 13.85 -10.80 -20.25
N ASN A 489 12.57 -10.48 -20.42
CA ASN A 489 11.54 -11.36 -20.97
C ASN A 489 11.24 -11.08 -22.46
N CYS A 490 12.11 -10.31 -23.11
CA CYS A 490 12.08 -10.12 -24.55
C CYS A 490 12.97 -11.14 -25.29
N ASP A 491 12.67 -11.39 -26.56
CA ASP A 491 13.53 -12.18 -27.45
C ASP A 491 14.71 -11.35 -27.99
N GLU A 492 15.49 -11.93 -28.91
CA GLU A 492 16.64 -11.27 -29.54
C GLU A 492 16.28 -10.02 -30.36
N HIS A 493 15.00 -9.88 -30.74
CA HIS A 493 14.43 -8.71 -31.42
C HIS A 493 13.67 -7.79 -30.46
N LEU A 494 13.93 -7.94 -29.16
CA LEU A 494 13.28 -7.22 -28.06
C LEU A 494 11.74 -7.39 -28.01
N GLN A 495 11.16 -8.35 -28.73
CA GLN A 495 9.72 -8.63 -28.67
C GLN A 495 9.38 -9.38 -27.40
N PHE A 496 8.29 -8.98 -26.72
CA PHE A 496 7.83 -9.67 -25.52
C PHE A 496 7.50 -11.14 -25.82
N THR A 497 8.13 -12.05 -25.09
CA THR A 497 7.92 -13.50 -25.27
C THR A 497 6.64 -14.01 -24.61
N ARG A 498 5.95 -13.16 -23.83
CA ARG A 498 4.83 -13.51 -22.95
C ARG A 498 3.55 -12.71 -23.23
N LYS A 499 3.36 -12.22 -24.46
CA LYS A 499 2.18 -11.40 -24.83
C LYS A 499 0.84 -12.05 -24.45
N ASP A 500 0.68 -13.35 -24.69
CA ASP A 500 -0.56 -14.08 -24.34
C ASP A 500 -0.85 -14.06 -22.82
N GLU A 501 0.18 -14.20 -21.98
CA GLU A 501 0.03 -14.16 -20.52
C GLU A 501 -0.32 -12.74 -20.05
N MET A 502 0.28 -11.72 -20.68
CA MET A 502 -0.04 -10.32 -20.41
C MET A 502 -1.50 -10.03 -20.76
N PHE A 503 -1.97 -10.37 -21.97
CA PHE A 503 -3.37 -10.17 -22.38
C PHE A 503 -4.34 -10.87 -21.43
N ARG A 504 -4.10 -12.16 -21.13
CA ARG A 504 -4.95 -12.92 -20.21
C ARG A 504 -5.01 -12.28 -18.83
N THR A 505 -3.88 -11.82 -18.31
CA THR A 505 -3.81 -11.21 -16.98
C THR A 505 -4.50 -9.84 -16.96
N LEU A 506 -4.38 -9.05 -18.02
CA LEU A 506 -5.13 -7.79 -18.16
C LEU A 506 -6.63 -8.06 -18.19
N ASP A 507 -7.11 -8.98 -19.02
CA ASP A 507 -8.53 -9.31 -19.09
C ASP A 507 -9.09 -9.79 -17.74
N GLU A 508 -8.30 -10.56 -16.96
CA GLU A 508 -8.63 -10.93 -15.58
C GLU A 508 -8.75 -9.71 -14.66
N VAL A 509 -7.82 -8.75 -14.74
CA VAL A 509 -7.85 -7.52 -13.95
C VAL A 509 -9.06 -6.67 -14.33
N GLU A 510 -9.31 -6.48 -15.62
CA GLU A 510 -10.43 -5.68 -16.14
C GLU A 510 -11.78 -6.18 -15.62
N ALA A 511 -11.96 -7.50 -15.54
CA ALA A 511 -13.16 -8.11 -14.97
C ALA A 511 -13.39 -7.77 -13.47
N MET A 512 -12.34 -7.35 -12.76
CA MET A 512 -12.40 -7.01 -11.34
C MET A 512 -12.63 -5.50 -11.09
N LEU A 513 -12.34 -4.64 -12.08
CA LEU A 513 -12.39 -3.18 -11.95
C LEU A 513 -13.77 -2.56 -11.66
N PRO A 514 -14.93 -3.14 -12.07
CA PRO A 514 -16.22 -2.54 -11.77
C PRO A 514 -16.48 -2.31 -10.27
N LYS A 515 -15.82 -3.05 -9.38
CA LYS A 515 -15.91 -2.84 -7.93
C LYS A 515 -15.13 -1.63 -7.42
N LEU A 516 -14.22 -1.09 -8.23
CA LEU A 516 -13.29 -0.02 -7.88
C LEU A 516 -13.51 1.26 -8.68
N GLU A 517 -14.58 1.36 -9.47
CA GLU A 517 -14.83 2.50 -10.38
C GLU A 517 -14.76 3.87 -9.69
N GLN A 518 -15.20 3.95 -8.42
CA GLN A 518 -15.16 5.18 -7.61
C GLN A 518 -13.96 5.24 -6.65
N HIS A 519 -13.16 4.18 -6.55
CA HIS A 519 -12.06 4.12 -5.61
C HIS A 519 -10.82 4.81 -6.20
N PRO A 520 -10.13 5.72 -5.47
CA PRO A 520 -8.99 6.47 -6.01
C PRO A 520 -7.83 5.63 -6.58
N VAL A 521 -7.66 4.40 -6.08
CA VAL A 521 -6.66 3.43 -6.61
C VAL A 521 -6.85 3.09 -8.09
N ILE A 522 -8.05 3.31 -8.65
CA ILE A 522 -8.30 3.10 -10.07
C ILE A 522 -7.37 3.94 -10.94
N ASN A 523 -6.87 5.06 -10.42
CA ASN A 523 -5.96 5.95 -11.12
C ASN A 523 -4.65 5.25 -11.52
N GLU A 524 -3.92 4.65 -10.56
CA GLU A 524 -2.67 3.93 -10.85
C GLU A 524 -2.94 2.70 -11.74
N ILE A 525 -4.03 1.96 -11.46
CA ILE A 525 -4.41 0.78 -12.24
C ILE A 525 -4.66 1.15 -13.71
N ALA A 526 -5.45 2.20 -13.96
CA ALA A 526 -5.79 2.64 -15.30
C ALA A 526 -4.53 3.11 -16.07
N LEU A 527 -3.65 3.87 -15.42
CA LEU A 527 -2.40 4.30 -16.03
C LEU A 527 -1.53 3.10 -16.45
N ARG A 528 -1.39 2.10 -15.58
CA ARG A 528 -0.61 0.89 -15.86
C ARG A 528 -1.22 0.07 -16.99
N ILE A 529 -2.54 -0.15 -16.99
CA ILE A 529 -3.23 -0.84 -18.09
C ILE A 529 -3.02 -0.08 -19.41
N SER A 530 -3.11 1.25 -19.40
CA SER A 530 -2.85 2.08 -20.58
C SER A 530 -1.43 1.90 -21.11
N PHE A 531 -0.43 1.89 -20.23
CA PHE A 531 0.97 1.62 -20.57
C PHE A 531 1.17 0.23 -21.19
N TYR A 532 0.66 -0.82 -20.56
CA TYR A 532 0.77 -2.18 -21.10
C TYR A 532 0.05 -2.33 -22.44
N SER A 533 -1.03 -1.58 -22.65
CA SER A 533 -1.78 -1.61 -23.90
C SER A 533 -0.98 -1.02 -25.06
N VAL A 534 -0.15 0.00 -24.83
CA VAL A 534 0.82 0.48 -25.84
C VAL A 534 1.80 -0.63 -26.20
N ALA A 535 2.40 -1.27 -25.18
CA ALA A 535 3.36 -2.35 -25.35
C ALA A 535 2.79 -3.59 -26.08
N LEU A 536 1.47 -3.78 -26.01
CA LEU A 536 0.73 -4.87 -26.66
C LEU A 536 0.06 -4.45 -27.99
N ASN A 537 0.26 -3.21 -28.45
CA ASN A 537 -0.36 -2.64 -29.64
C ASN A 537 -1.90 -2.58 -29.60
N ASP A 538 -2.51 -2.56 -28.41
CA ASP A 538 -3.95 -2.36 -28.21
C ASP A 538 -4.24 -0.87 -27.95
N TYR A 539 -4.19 -0.08 -29.02
CA TYR A 539 -4.32 1.38 -28.92
C TYR A 539 -5.71 1.86 -28.50
N LEU A 540 -6.76 1.05 -28.72
CA LEU A 540 -8.10 1.36 -28.23
C LEU A 540 -8.17 1.20 -26.71
N ARG A 541 -7.67 0.08 -26.18
CA ARG A 541 -7.57 -0.14 -24.73
C ARG A 541 -6.70 0.94 -24.08
N CYS A 542 -5.57 1.29 -24.71
CA CYS A 542 -4.69 2.37 -24.24
C CYS A 542 -5.45 3.69 -24.02
N LYS A 543 -6.14 4.19 -25.05
CA LYS A 543 -6.90 5.45 -24.96
C LYS A 543 -8.00 5.40 -23.91
N ASN A 544 -8.79 4.32 -23.87
CA ASN A 544 -9.88 4.15 -22.91
C ASN A 544 -9.39 4.24 -21.45
N TYR A 545 -8.27 3.57 -21.13
CA TYR A 545 -7.72 3.60 -19.78
C TYR A 545 -6.96 4.89 -19.46
N TYR A 546 -6.36 5.55 -20.46
CA TYR A 546 -5.81 6.90 -20.25
C TYR A 546 -6.91 7.90 -19.91
N GLU A 547 -8.06 7.86 -20.59
CA GLU A 547 -9.21 8.70 -20.24
C GLU A 547 -9.72 8.43 -18.82
N LEU A 548 -9.75 7.17 -18.38
CA LEU A 548 -10.12 6.80 -17.01
C LEU A 548 -9.11 7.34 -15.99
N TYR A 549 -7.81 7.25 -16.30
CA TYR A 549 -6.76 7.88 -15.50
C TYR A 549 -6.98 9.41 -15.42
N ARG A 550 -7.22 10.08 -16.56
CA ARG A 550 -7.43 11.53 -16.62
C ARG A 550 -8.66 11.99 -15.83
N LYS A 551 -9.75 11.22 -15.84
CA LYS A 551 -10.96 11.51 -15.04
C LYS A 551 -10.73 11.39 -13.53
N SER A 552 -9.71 10.66 -13.10
CA SER A 552 -9.40 10.40 -11.69
C SER A 552 -8.12 11.10 -11.20
N SER A 553 -7.34 11.73 -12.08
CA SER A 553 -6.02 12.30 -11.76
C SER A 553 -6.05 13.49 -10.82
N ASP A 554 -7.18 14.19 -10.73
CA ASP A 554 -7.36 15.29 -9.77
C ASP A 554 -7.55 14.78 -8.33
N GLN A 555 -7.89 13.49 -8.16
CA GLN A 555 -8.12 12.91 -6.84
C GLN A 555 -6.82 12.46 -6.15
N VAL A 556 -5.80 12.09 -6.93
CA VAL A 556 -4.50 11.62 -6.44
C VAL A 556 -3.41 12.14 -7.36
N SER A 557 -2.51 12.97 -6.84
CA SER A 557 -1.36 13.47 -7.59
C SER A 557 -0.42 12.32 -8.00
N ILE A 558 0.14 12.40 -9.21
CA ILE A 558 1.17 11.46 -9.68
C ILE A 558 2.37 11.38 -8.72
N ASP A 559 2.67 12.46 -8.00
CA ASP A 559 3.78 12.56 -7.03
C ASP A 559 3.64 11.64 -5.81
N HIS A 560 2.49 10.97 -5.65
CA HIS A 560 2.31 9.90 -4.66
C HIS A 560 2.89 8.55 -5.10
N TYR A 561 3.09 8.35 -6.40
CA TYR A 561 3.53 7.08 -6.94
C TYR A 561 5.06 6.97 -7.00
N ALA A 562 5.53 5.77 -7.31
CA ALA A 562 6.95 5.53 -7.46
C ALA A 562 7.48 6.12 -8.79
N PRO A 563 8.77 6.50 -8.90
CA PRO A 563 9.36 7.08 -10.10
C PRO A 563 9.08 6.32 -11.41
N TRP A 564 9.05 4.98 -11.38
CA TRP A 564 8.74 4.18 -12.59
C TRP A 564 7.29 4.36 -13.08
N VAL A 565 6.35 4.73 -12.21
CA VAL A 565 4.97 5.08 -12.61
C VAL A 565 4.95 6.45 -13.32
N HIS A 566 5.87 7.36 -12.98
CA HIS A 566 6.03 8.62 -13.71
C HIS A 566 6.55 8.37 -15.12
N GLU A 567 7.48 7.40 -15.29
CA GLU A 567 7.94 6.95 -16.61
C GLU A 567 6.77 6.38 -17.42
N TYR A 568 5.95 5.51 -16.83
CA TYR A 568 4.74 4.99 -17.51
C TYR A 568 3.78 6.11 -17.92
N HIS A 569 3.58 7.11 -17.05
CA HIS A 569 2.74 8.25 -17.38
C HIS A 569 3.30 9.06 -18.56
N MET A 570 4.61 9.32 -18.56
CA MET A 570 5.30 10.02 -19.65
C MET A 570 5.18 9.26 -20.97
N ASP A 571 5.40 7.95 -20.99
CA ASP A 571 5.29 7.14 -22.20
C ASP A 571 3.86 7.12 -22.73
N VAL A 572 2.88 6.89 -21.85
CA VAL A 572 1.46 6.85 -22.20
C VAL A 572 0.98 8.19 -22.74
N ILE A 573 1.28 9.30 -22.06
CA ILE A 573 0.75 10.61 -22.47
C ILE A 573 1.28 11.01 -23.85
N PHE A 574 2.53 10.65 -24.16
CA PHE A 574 3.14 10.89 -25.46
C PHE A 574 2.49 10.03 -26.55
N CYS A 575 2.35 8.73 -26.29
CA CYS A 575 1.72 7.79 -27.23
C CYS A 575 0.26 8.17 -27.49
N VAL A 576 -0.52 8.46 -26.45
CA VAL A 576 -1.93 8.84 -26.57
C VAL A 576 -2.10 10.14 -27.33
N ARG A 577 -1.22 11.14 -27.13
CA ARG A 577 -1.24 12.37 -27.93
C ARG A 577 -1.07 12.07 -29.42
N ILE A 578 -0.12 11.23 -29.79
CA ILE A 578 0.12 10.84 -31.18
C ILE A 578 -1.07 10.09 -31.75
N LEU A 579 -1.66 9.16 -30.99
CA LEU A 579 -2.88 8.46 -31.39
C LEU A 579 -4.03 9.44 -31.68
N TYR A 580 -4.22 10.47 -30.86
CA TYR A 580 -5.24 11.50 -31.12
C TYR A 580 -4.91 12.38 -32.32
N ILE A 581 -3.64 12.71 -32.55
CA ILE A 581 -3.20 13.43 -33.76
C ILE A 581 -3.57 12.61 -35.00
N VAL A 582 -3.24 11.31 -35.02
CA VAL A 582 -3.55 10.39 -36.13
C VAL A 582 -5.05 10.25 -36.33
N ASP A 583 -5.83 10.06 -35.26
CA ASP A 583 -7.30 10.00 -35.33
C ASP A 583 -7.88 11.28 -35.93
N SER A 584 -7.39 12.46 -35.51
CA SER A 584 -7.82 13.75 -36.05
C SER A 584 -7.46 13.91 -37.53
N ILE A 585 -6.26 13.51 -37.94
CA ILE A 585 -5.84 13.52 -39.35
C ILE A 585 -6.80 12.67 -40.19
N ASN A 586 -7.05 11.42 -39.77
CA ASN A 586 -7.96 10.51 -40.49
C ASN A 586 -9.38 11.08 -40.57
N LYS A 587 -9.88 11.66 -39.48
CA LYS A 587 -11.21 12.30 -39.46
C LYS A 587 -11.31 13.50 -40.40
N ILE A 588 -10.25 14.31 -40.49
CA ILE A 588 -10.17 15.45 -41.42
C ILE A 588 -10.14 14.94 -42.86
N ILE A 589 -9.36 13.90 -43.15
CA ILE A 589 -9.28 13.29 -44.49
C ILE A 589 -10.65 12.79 -44.95
N ASP A 590 -11.41 12.12 -44.06
CA ASP A 590 -12.75 11.62 -44.36
C ASP A 590 -13.76 12.74 -44.71
N HIS A 591 -13.50 13.98 -44.27
CA HIS A 591 -14.36 15.14 -44.44
C HIS A 591 -13.60 16.34 -45.05
N ILE A 592 -12.59 16.06 -45.89
CA ILE A 592 -11.61 17.09 -46.31
C ILE A 592 -12.26 18.27 -47.05
N ASP A 593 -13.39 18.02 -47.71
CA ASP A 593 -14.14 19.04 -48.44
C ASP A 593 -14.89 20.04 -47.54
N ASP A 594 -15.04 19.73 -46.25
CA ASP A 594 -15.62 20.63 -45.25
C ASP A 594 -14.61 21.70 -44.77
N PHE A 595 -13.33 21.56 -45.13
CA PHE A 595 -12.25 22.45 -44.72
C PHE A 595 -11.79 23.36 -45.86
N ASP A 596 -11.69 24.66 -45.57
CA ASP A 596 -11.08 25.66 -46.47
C ASP A 596 -9.56 25.59 -46.33
N LEU A 597 -8.93 24.74 -47.14
CA LEU A 597 -7.50 24.44 -47.11
C LEU A 597 -6.78 25.06 -48.31
N SER A 598 -5.57 25.59 -48.08
CA SER A 598 -4.67 25.91 -49.19
C SER A 598 -4.34 24.66 -50.02
N PRO A 599 -3.99 24.81 -51.31
CA PRO A 599 -3.68 23.65 -52.17
C PRO A 599 -2.60 22.74 -51.59
N LEU A 600 -1.56 23.31 -50.98
CA LEU A 600 -0.46 22.57 -50.36
C LEU A 600 -0.90 21.86 -49.06
N ALA A 601 -1.76 22.48 -48.25
CA ALA A 601 -2.31 21.83 -47.06
C ALA A 601 -3.25 20.68 -47.44
N ARG A 602 -4.09 20.86 -48.47
CA ARG A 602 -4.94 19.79 -49.01
C ARG A 602 -4.11 18.62 -49.56
N GLU A 603 -3.05 18.92 -50.32
CA GLU A 603 -2.11 17.90 -50.82
C GLU A 603 -1.45 17.11 -49.68
N TRP A 604 -1.11 17.78 -48.57
CA TRP A 604 -0.55 17.10 -47.40
C TRP A 604 -1.54 16.08 -46.79
N PHE A 605 -2.80 16.47 -46.57
CA PHE A 605 -3.81 15.57 -46.01
C PHE A 605 -4.17 14.41 -46.95
N GLU A 606 -4.43 14.67 -48.23
CA GLU A 606 -4.71 13.63 -49.24
C GLU A 606 -3.51 12.68 -49.45
N GLY A 607 -2.31 13.21 -49.20
CA GLY A 607 -1.03 12.53 -49.26
C GLY A 607 -0.66 11.75 -47.99
N PHE A 608 -1.41 11.85 -46.88
CA PHE A 608 -1.09 11.15 -45.64
C PHE A 608 -1.00 9.62 -45.87
N GLY A 609 0.12 9.02 -45.45
CA GLY A 609 0.44 7.62 -45.75
C GLY A 609 1.03 7.35 -47.15
N LYS A 610 1.18 8.36 -48.00
CA LYS A 610 1.73 8.24 -49.38
C LYS A 610 2.87 9.23 -49.68
N ILE A 611 2.92 10.36 -48.99
CA ILE A 611 4.04 11.32 -49.06
C ILE A 611 5.21 10.82 -48.19
N GLY A 612 6.40 11.35 -48.43
CA GLY A 612 7.61 10.96 -47.68
C GLY A 612 7.44 11.13 -46.17
N GLY A 613 7.90 10.14 -45.41
CA GLY A 613 7.68 10.07 -43.97
C GLY A 613 8.25 11.27 -43.24
N ALA A 614 9.37 11.81 -43.70
CA ALA A 614 10.01 12.98 -43.10
C ALA A 614 9.03 14.17 -42.91
N VAL A 615 8.19 14.49 -43.90
CA VAL A 615 7.26 15.64 -43.82
C VAL A 615 6.08 15.37 -42.88
N ILE A 616 5.62 14.12 -42.82
CA ILE A 616 4.57 13.71 -41.88
C ILE A 616 5.08 13.80 -40.44
N HIS A 617 6.26 13.22 -40.20
CA HIS A 617 6.89 13.20 -38.89
C HIS A 617 7.29 14.61 -38.42
N LEU A 618 7.62 15.54 -39.32
CA LEU A 618 7.80 16.96 -38.98
C LEU A 618 6.51 17.56 -38.39
N VAL A 619 5.35 17.40 -39.06
CA VAL A 619 4.07 17.93 -38.56
C VAL A 619 3.71 17.31 -37.21
N ILE A 620 3.89 16.00 -37.05
CA ILE A 620 3.64 15.34 -35.77
C ILE A 620 4.57 15.90 -34.69
N GLY A 621 5.86 16.04 -34.99
CA GLY A 621 6.85 16.67 -34.11
C GLY A 621 6.43 18.06 -33.65
N LEU A 622 5.95 18.91 -34.55
CA LEU A 622 5.43 20.24 -34.20
C LEU A 622 4.23 20.14 -33.24
N LEU A 623 3.31 19.18 -33.46
CA LEU A 623 2.11 18.97 -32.65
C LEU A 623 2.35 18.35 -31.27
N ILE A 624 3.53 17.77 -31.04
CA ILE A 624 4.00 17.27 -29.74
C ILE A 624 4.98 18.24 -29.05
N GLY A 625 5.32 19.37 -29.68
CA GLY A 625 6.01 20.49 -29.03
C GLY A 625 7.42 20.80 -29.53
N PHE A 626 7.88 20.26 -30.66
CA PHE A 626 9.10 20.73 -31.31
C PHE A 626 8.86 22.07 -32.01
N ASP A 627 9.83 22.99 -31.92
CA ASP A 627 9.68 24.34 -32.51
C ASP A 627 10.16 24.42 -33.97
N ASN A 628 11.16 23.62 -34.36
CA ASN A 628 11.77 23.69 -35.70
C ASN A 628 12.32 22.36 -36.21
N ALA A 629 13.02 21.61 -35.36
CA ALA A 629 13.80 20.44 -35.76
C ALA A 629 13.27 19.17 -35.10
N VAL A 630 13.08 18.09 -35.87
CA VAL A 630 12.58 16.80 -35.37
C VAL A 630 13.60 15.70 -35.67
N PRO A 631 14.03 14.92 -34.66
CA PRO A 631 14.96 13.81 -34.86
C PRO A 631 14.26 12.63 -35.53
N LEU A 632 14.87 12.10 -36.60
CA LEU A 632 14.39 10.97 -37.37
C LEU A 632 15.47 9.90 -37.51
N LYS A 633 15.04 8.68 -37.80
CA LYS A 633 15.86 7.65 -38.44
C LYS A 633 15.48 7.55 -39.91
N GLU A 634 16.48 7.40 -40.76
CA GLU A 634 16.31 7.22 -42.20
C GLU A 634 16.87 5.86 -42.61
N CYS A 635 16.06 5.08 -43.34
CA CYS A 635 16.42 3.78 -43.89
C CYS A 635 16.40 3.81 -45.41
N LEU A 636 17.59 3.70 -46.01
CA LEU A 636 17.76 3.59 -47.45
C LEU A 636 17.81 2.11 -47.85
N LEU A 637 16.82 1.65 -48.60
CA LEU A 637 16.85 0.32 -49.21
C LEU A 637 17.73 0.35 -50.46
N LEU A 638 18.64 -0.62 -50.58
CA LEU A 638 19.64 -0.68 -51.64
C LEU A 638 19.44 -1.91 -52.53
N ASP A 639 19.61 -1.73 -53.84
CA ASP A 639 19.73 -2.85 -54.77
C ASP A 639 21.12 -3.51 -54.67
N GLU A 640 21.31 -4.60 -55.42
CA GLU A 640 22.59 -5.32 -55.47
C GLU A 640 23.77 -4.41 -55.87
N ALA A 641 23.50 -3.38 -56.68
CA ALA A 641 24.48 -2.40 -57.16
C ALA A 641 24.70 -1.19 -56.22
N ASN A 642 24.13 -1.19 -55.01
CA ASN A 642 24.17 -0.07 -54.04
C ASN A 642 23.41 1.18 -54.51
N ARG A 643 22.40 1.06 -55.38
CA ARG A 643 21.52 2.17 -55.72
C ARG A 643 20.34 2.21 -54.77
N ILE A 644 19.94 3.41 -54.37
CA ILE A 644 18.76 3.63 -53.52
C ILE A 644 17.52 3.24 -54.31
N VAL A 645 16.76 2.30 -53.77
CA VAL A 645 15.49 1.79 -54.33
C VAL A 645 14.33 2.48 -53.65
N ASP A 646 14.44 2.69 -52.34
CA ASP A 646 13.38 3.26 -51.53
C ASP A 646 13.97 3.96 -50.29
N ASN A 647 13.20 4.86 -49.70
CA ASN A 647 13.56 5.62 -48.51
C ASN A 647 12.41 5.64 -47.51
N PHE A 648 12.71 5.35 -46.25
CA PHE A 648 11.74 5.36 -45.16
C PHE A 648 12.28 6.17 -43.99
N GLU A 649 11.45 7.03 -43.44
CA GLU A 649 11.80 7.82 -42.26
C GLU A 649 10.78 7.65 -41.14
N TRP A 650 11.25 7.53 -39.90
CA TRP A 650 10.42 7.48 -38.70
C TRP A 650 11.03 8.32 -37.58
N MET A 651 10.23 8.74 -36.60
CA MET A 651 10.74 9.52 -35.47
C MET A 651 11.55 8.62 -34.53
N ASN A 652 12.63 9.17 -33.98
CA ASN A 652 13.48 8.48 -33.02
C ASN A 652 13.69 9.38 -31.79
N PHE A 653 13.25 8.90 -30.63
CA PHE A 653 13.44 9.55 -29.35
C PHE A 653 14.30 8.66 -28.44
N PRO A 654 15.63 8.69 -28.60
CA PRO A 654 16.53 7.85 -27.81
C PRO A 654 16.45 8.16 -26.31
N GLU A 655 16.03 9.37 -25.93
CA GLU A 655 15.86 9.79 -24.54
C GLU A 655 14.74 9.02 -23.82
N PHE A 656 13.73 8.57 -24.55
CA PHE A 656 12.61 7.76 -24.05
C PHE A 656 12.70 6.30 -24.45
N GLY A 657 13.68 5.93 -25.28
CA GLY A 657 13.73 4.61 -25.90
C GLY A 657 12.46 4.30 -26.70
N LEU A 658 12.00 5.29 -27.50
CA LEU A 658 10.78 5.20 -28.29
C LEU A 658 11.04 5.62 -29.74
N GLU A 659 10.64 4.77 -30.68
CA GLU A 659 10.62 5.02 -32.11
C GLU A 659 9.18 5.00 -32.60
N ILE A 660 8.85 5.89 -33.55
CA ILE A 660 7.46 6.14 -33.95
C ILE A 660 7.35 6.24 -35.46
N ASP A 661 6.62 5.29 -36.04
CA ASP A 661 6.25 5.29 -37.45
C ASP A 661 4.73 5.30 -37.55
N VAL A 662 4.15 6.47 -37.81
CA VAL A 662 2.69 6.60 -37.98
C VAL A 662 2.18 6.11 -39.34
N GLN A 663 3.09 5.83 -40.29
CA GLN A 663 2.73 5.30 -41.60
C GLN A 663 2.60 3.78 -41.59
N ASN A 664 3.14 3.11 -40.57
CA ASN A 664 2.98 1.69 -40.37
C ASN A 664 1.58 1.37 -39.85
N THR A 665 0.81 0.61 -40.63
CA THR A 665 -0.62 0.35 -40.36
C THR A 665 -0.87 -0.63 -39.23
N ASP A 666 0.13 -1.43 -38.87
CA ASP A 666 -0.04 -2.53 -37.92
C ASP A 666 0.50 -2.17 -36.53
N VAL A 667 1.59 -1.39 -36.47
CA VAL A 667 2.26 -0.99 -35.23
C VAL A 667 2.83 0.41 -35.40
N ILE A 668 2.51 1.33 -34.49
CA ILE A 668 2.97 2.73 -34.54
C ILE A 668 4.23 2.96 -33.69
N PHE A 669 4.28 2.31 -32.52
CA PHE A 669 5.29 2.55 -31.49
C PHE A 669 6.24 1.35 -31.38
N PHE A 670 7.54 1.62 -31.38
CA PHE A 670 8.60 0.63 -31.35
C PHE A 670 9.62 0.96 -30.26
N HIS A 671 10.19 -0.05 -29.63
CA HIS A 671 11.44 0.15 -28.92
C HIS A 671 12.62 0.20 -29.92
N PRO A 672 13.73 0.85 -29.56
CA PRO A 672 14.90 0.92 -30.42
C PRO A 672 15.38 -0.45 -30.90
N GLY A 673 15.59 -0.60 -32.20
CA GLY A 673 15.99 -1.88 -32.80
C GLY A 673 14.83 -2.78 -33.24
N GLN A 674 13.57 -2.42 -32.93
CA GLN A 674 12.41 -3.25 -33.21
C GLN A 674 11.67 -2.89 -34.50
N HIS A 675 12.03 -1.78 -35.15
CA HIS A 675 11.34 -1.38 -36.36
C HIS A 675 11.47 -2.50 -37.42
N PRO A 676 10.40 -2.88 -38.15
CA PRO A 676 10.46 -3.99 -39.11
C PRO A 676 11.60 -3.82 -40.13
N LEU A 677 11.79 -2.59 -40.61
CA LEU A 677 12.86 -2.26 -41.56
C LEU A 677 14.26 -2.40 -40.97
N GLU A 678 14.44 -2.38 -39.64
CA GLU A 678 15.73 -2.65 -38.99
C GLU A 678 16.06 -4.15 -38.98
N ASN A 679 15.05 -5.01 -38.97
CA ASN A 679 15.21 -6.47 -38.86
C ASN A 679 15.15 -7.22 -40.21
N GLU A 680 14.69 -6.56 -41.27
CA GLU A 680 14.63 -7.17 -42.61
C GLU A 680 15.99 -7.61 -43.18
N LYS A 681 16.03 -8.78 -43.82
CA LYS A 681 17.24 -9.33 -44.49
C LYS A 681 17.42 -8.75 -45.90
N VAL A 682 17.29 -7.43 -46.03
CA VAL A 682 17.49 -6.68 -47.28
C VAL A 682 18.71 -5.78 -47.10
N LYS A 683 19.43 -5.50 -48.18
CA LYS A 683 20.57 -4.60 -48.17
C LYS A 683 20.08 -3.17 -47.92
N LYS A 684 20.56 -2.55 -46.85
CA LYS A 684 20.06 -1.26 -46.38
C LYS A 684 21.12 -0.46 -45.62
N CYS A 685 20.93 0.84 -45.54
CA CYS A 685 21.70 1.75 -44.67
C CYS A 685 20.72 2.48 -43.76
N ILE A 686 21.00 2.48 -42.44
CA ILE A 686 20.17 3.16 -41.45
C ILE A 686 21.04 4.14 -40.69
N PHE A 687 20.59 5.39 -40.57
CA PHE A 687 21.30 6.43 -39.84
C PHE A 687 20.32 7.44 -39.23
N GLU A 688 20.79 8.18 -38.23
CA GLU A 688 20.04 9.26 -37.60
C GLU A 688 20.14 10.53 -38.46
N THR A 689 19.03 11.24 -38.60
CA THR A 689 18.91 12.48 -39.36
C THR A 689 17.98 13.46 -38.63
N VAL A 690 17.90 14.69 -39.12
CA VAL A 690 17.03 15.73 -38.57
C VAL A 690 16.34 16.46 -39.72
N ILE A 691 15.01 16.54 -39.63
CA ILE A 691 14.23 17.40 -40.51
C ILE A 691 13.97 18.75 -39.82
N GLU A 692 14.17 19.84 -40.56
CA GLU A 692 14.03 21.21 -40.04
C GLU A 692 13.00 21.97 -40.87
N LEU A 693 12.06 22.65 -40.20
CA LEU A 693 11.00 23.42 -40.85
C LEU A 693 11.57 24.57 -41.69
N ASP A 694 12.65 25.21 -41.22
CA ASP A 694 13.32 26.32 -41.89
C ASP A 694 13.97 25.95 -43.25
N LYS A 695 14.19 24.67 -43.53
CA LYS A 695 14.69 24.17 -44.83
C LYS A 695 13.63 24.16 -45.93
N PHE A 696 12.36 24.31 -45.58
CA PHE A 696 11.24 24.38 -46.54
C PHE A 696 11.05 25.81 -47.07
N SER A 697 10.41 25.96 -48.24
CA SER A 697 10.06 27.29 -48.76
C SER A 697 9.06 28.00 -47.83
N VAL A 698 8.98 29.32 -47.89
CA VAL A 698 8.03 30.11 -47.08
C VAL A 698 6.58 29.65 -47.31
N GLU A 699 6.24 29.30 -48.54
CA GLU A 699 4.91 28.79 -48.93
C GLU A 699 4.64 27.41 -48.29
N GLN A 700 5.63 26.52 -48.29
CA GLN A 700 5.53 25.20 -47.66
C GLN A 700 5.44 25.31 -46.13
N GLN A 701 6.25 26.18 -45.50
CA GLN A 701 6.16 26.43 -44.06
C GLN A 701 4.78 26.94 -43.66
N SER A 702 4.23 27.89 -44.43
CA SER A 702 2.86 28.40 -44.23
C SER A 702 1.82 27.29 -44.31
N ALA A 703 1.94 26.38 -45.28
CA ALA A 703 1.03 25.24 -45.43
C ALA A 703 1.16 24.23 -44.28
N LEU A 704 2.37 23.90 -43.84
CA LEU A 704 2.58 22.99 -42.70
C LEU A 704 2.04 23.57 -41.39
N GLN A 705 2.17 24.89 -41.19
CA GLN A 705 1.57 25.60 -40.06
C GLN A 705 0.04 25.59 -40.12
N GLU A 706 -0.54 25.77 -41.31
CA GLU A 706 -1.98 25.62 -41.55
C GLU A 706 -2.46 24.21 -41.20
N VAL A 707 -1.76 23.16 -41.66
CA VAL A 707 -2.04 21.76 -41.30
C VAL A 707 -2.02 21.58 -39.78
N CYS A 708 -0.96 22.04 -39.09
CA CYS A 708 -0.87 21.94 -37.63
C CYS A 708 -2.05 22.64 -36.93
N LYS A 709 -2.44 23.82 -37.43
CA LYS A 709 -3.57 24.58 -36.90
C LYS A 709 -4.89 23.80 -37.06
N ILE A 710 -5.18 23.30 -38.26
CA ILE A 710 -6.42 22.55 -38.53
C ILE A 710 -6.49 21.29 -37.68
N ILE A 711 -5.39 20.54 -37.54
CA ILE A 711 -5.35 19.36 -36.65
C ILE A 711 -5.62 19.79 -35.21
N THR A 712 -4.98 20.87 -34.74
CA THR A 712 -5.17 21.41 -33.37
C THR A 712 -6.61 21.81 -33.09
N GLU A 713 -7.28 22.47 -34.02
CA GLU A 713 -8.67 22.90 -33.89
C GLU A 713 -9.67 21.72 -33.92
N ASN A 714 -9.25 20.54 -34.41
CA ASN A 714 -10.09 19.34 -34.53
C ASN A 714 -9.69 18.20 -33.60
N MET A 715 -8.73 18.41 -32.70
CA MET A 715 -8.40 17.46 -31.65
C MET A 715 -9.45 17.48 -30.54
N VAL A 716 -9.79 16.29 -30.03
CA VAL A 716 -10.75 16.14 -28.93
C VAL A 716 -10.16 16.68 -27.62
N SER A 717 -11.03 17.12 -26.71
CA SER A 717 -10.64 17.66 -25.40
C SER A 717 -9.82 16.67 -24.55
N GLU A 718 -10.05 15.38 -24.77
CA GLU A 718 -9.41 14.25 -24.11
C GLU A 718 -7.96 14.05 -24.57
N SER A 719 -7.54 14.69 -25.66
CA SER A 719 -6.15 14.72 -26.07
C SER A 719 -5.29 15.44 -25.03
N PRO A 720 -4.11 14.90 -24.70
CA PRO A 720 -3.11 15.63 -23.94
C PRO A 720 -2.71 16.93 -24.63
N THR A 721 -2.40 17.94 -23.83
CA THR A 721 -1.86 19.23 -24.24
C THR A 721 -0.33 19.22 -24.21
N ILE A 722 0.28 20.19 -24.91
CA ILE A 722 1.75 20.35 -24.90
C ILE A 722 2.27 20.63 -23.48
N ASP A 723 1.53 21.40 -22.68
CA ASP A 723 1.92 21.70 -21.30
C ASP A 723 1.88 20.45 -20.41
N GLU A 724 0.90 19.56 -20.60
CA GLU A 724 0.85 18.27 -19.92
C GLU A 724 2.04 17.37 -20.31
N LEU A 725 2.42 17.34 -21.61
CA LEU A 725 3.62 16.61 -22.05
C LEU A 725 4.89 17.15 -21.38
N LYS A 726 5.08 18.47 -21.37
CA LYS A 726 6.22 19.12 -20.71
C LYS A 726 6.25 18.83 -19.21
N ALA A 727 5.09 18.84 -18.55
CA ALA A 727 4.99 18.51 -17.13
C ALA A 727 5.37 17.05 -16.85
N ALA A 728 4.88 16.11 -17.66
CA ALA A 728 5.22 14.69 -17.53
C ALA A 728 6.73 14.45 -17.73
N PHE A 729 7.32 15.06 -18.77
CA PHE A 729 8.75 14.99 -19.05
C PHE A 729 9.61 15.53 -17.89
N ASN A 730 9.23 16.67 -17.32
CA ASN A 730 9.97 17.26 -16.18
C ASN A 730 9.81 16.44 -14.88
N SER A 731 8.82 15.55 -14.81
CA SER A 731 8.52 14.75 -13.63
C SER A 731 9.43 13.52 -13.48
N VAL A 732 10.05 13.04 -14.56
CA VAL A 732 10.91 11.85 -14.57
C VAL A 732 12.39 12.19 -14.38
N MET A 733 13.17 11.25 -13.85
CA MET A 733 14.62 11.35 -13.69
C MET A 733 15.32 10.72 -14.90
N LEU A 734 15.39 11.46 -16.02
CA LEU A 734 16.11 10.97 -17.19
C LEU A 734 17.64 11.04 -16.98
N PRO A 735 18.42 10.08 -17.50
CA PRO A 735 19.87 10.19 -17.53
C PRO A 735 20.28 11.51 -18.18
N LYS A 736 20.98 12.37 -17.42
CA LYS A 736 21.33 13.77 -17.77
C LYS A 736 22.23 13.97 -18.99
N THR A 737 22.40 12.99 -19.87
CA THR A 737 23.37 13.10 -20.97
C THR A 737 22.83 13.83 -22.20
N ILE A 738 21.53 14.18 -22.26
CA ILE A 738 20.89 14.55 -23.55
C ILE A 738 19.81 15.65 -23.43
N ILE A 739 20.08 16.77 -22.75
CA ILE A 739 19.32 18.03 -22.99
C ILE A 739 20.30 19.19 -23.17
#